data_AF-A0A0F7TI91-F1
#
_entry.id   AF-A0A0F7TI91-F1
#
_cell.length_a   1.000
_cell.length_b   1.000
_cell.length_c   1.000
_cell.angle_alpha   90.00
_cell.angle_beta   90.00
_cell.angle_gamma   90.00
#
_symmetry.space_group_name_H-M   'P 1'
#
loop_
_entity.id
_entity.type
_entity.pdbx_description
1 polymer ?
#
loop_
_entity_poly.entity_id
_entity_poly.type
_entity_poly.pdbx_seq_one_letter_code
_entity_poly.pdbx_strand_id
1 'polypeptide(L)'
;MADNIPTLNWSAQLAVTAPQHAPRLPGDKITLPQSALEQLLAAAPLQPVSSAPNKARVHTSTFDPFNPHTFAAESRARQQIEERQQQLPHPLTFRIVNPQNNRSVYAGIREFSAAENEVALSAVLRESLGISDEQIEGAVQADTGVDGDPAQEDVSMEGGEVEGQPARVQAQPAVVTVHAKQLPKGTYVRLRPLEAGYDPEDWKALLERHLRDNFTTLTTGEILTVPGTRNESFRFLLDKVFPEGDGICVVDTDLEVDIVALSEEQARETLQKRLERAARAPGTTSGSSVGGVLSIGEKVAAQVLTGEYVDYELREWNREDELEIELTTDEPNVFLFASPLGSRQQGRPRTDMHVWGDFSTQSSKRFKIRPTNVALEGAEAIYVSVYADAPEPDVESSTSAQRPVPLKYNLRITTNAADRVDETADTDEHAEESHAPGDVQCKNCQQWVPERTLVLHENFCLRNNTLCQQCGNVFQKRSTEWENHWHCPHDSSYGNDTASKQRHDSIYHKTYDCPDCPAQFEGLPSLARHRTTECPGKLILCQFCHLLVPQKGESDPDLHDPEVMLSGLTPHELVDGGRTTECHLCSKIVRLRDMNTHLRHHDLERVSRPPPRICLNQNCGRTLTGAGNKSLGLCNICFGPLYVDTYDPEGKALRRRIERRYLSQLMTGCGKPWCQNGYCKTGKQKTQTDPVVAMSVAEITKVIRPLVEPVNVNPDVENTAPFYFCTDETGQHRRNLAEMIAAEGAAGVGKAYDLAWCVAGAEAAGGDLEKTREWLAKWAPAKGETAS
;
A
#
# COMPACT_ATOMS: atom_id res chain seq x y z
N MET A 1 -15.50 42.56 13.69
CA MET A 1 -15.18 42.43 15.13
C MET A 1 -13.99 41.51 15.18
N ALA A 2 -12.85 41.99 15.67
CA ALA A 2 -11.62 41.21 15.70
C ALA A 2 -11.74 40.17 16.81
N ASP A 3 -11.80 38.89 16.43
CA ASP A 3 -11.76 37.78 17.38
C ASP A 3 -10.37 37.78 18.05
N ASN A 4 -10.32 38.26 19.29
CA ASN A 4 -9.16 38.13 20.17
C ASN A 4 -9.01 36.65 20.52
N ILE A 5 -8.24 35.91 19.72
CA ILE A 5 -7.81 34.55 20.05
C ILE A 5 -6.98 34.65 21.34
N PRO A 6 -7.30 33.91 22.41
CA PRO A 6 -6.52 33.94 23.64
C PRO A 6 -5.08 33.50 23.34
N THR A 7 -4.12 34.42 23.46
CA THR A 7 -2.71 34.15 23.12
C THR A 7 -2.03 33.40 24.27
N LEU A 8 -1.53 32.20 23.98
CA LEU A 8 -0.67 31.43 24.87
C LEU A 8 0.68 32.17 25.00
N ASN A 9 0.95 32.76 26.16
CA ASN A 9 2.19 33.49 26.40
C ASN A 9 3.18 32.60 27.18
N TRP A 10 4.12 31.98 26.46
CA TRP A 10 5.22 31.21 27.05
C TRP A 10 6.53 31.56 26.36
N SER A 11 7.62 31.63 27.11
CA SER A 11 8.95 31.85 26.57
C SER A 11 10.02 31.14 27.39
N ALA A 12 10.96 30.47 26.73
CA ALA A 12 12.12 29.84 27.36
C ALA A 12 13.39 30.09 26.55
N GLN A 13 14.53 30.18 27.25
CA GLN A 13 15.85 30.17 26.63
C GLN A 13 16.42 28.76 26.72
N LEU A 14 16.77 28.19 25.57
CA LEU A 14 17.21 26.80 25.44
C LEU A 14 18.52 26.75 24.65
N ALA A 15 19.43 25.85 25.03
CA ALA A 15 20.66 25.59 24.30
C ALA A 15 20.37 24.68 23.09
N VAL A 16 21.00 24.93 21.95
CA VAL A 16 20.84 24.09 20.76
C VAL A 16 21.63 22.79 20.92
N THR A 17 20.94 21.64 20.82
CA THR A 17 21.59 20.32 20.91
C THR A 17 22.56 20.09 19.75
N ALA A 18 23.68 19.41 20.03
CA ALA A 18 24.66 19.04 19.02
C ALA A 18 24.06 18.16 17.89
N PRO A 19 24.43 18.38 16.61
CA PRO A 19 23.89 17.63 15.47
C PRO A 19 24.06 16.11 15.59
N GLN A 20 25.03 15.65 16.38
CA GLN A 20 25.36 14.25 16.62
C GLN A 20 24.33 13.56 17.54
N HIS A 21 23.67 14.32 18.41
CA HIS A 21 22.68 13.84 19.40
C HIS A 21 21.25 14.27 19.06
N ALA A 22 21.07 15.14 18.06
CA ALA A 22 19.75 15.58 17.62
C ALA A 22 19.07 14.52 16.72
N PRO A 23 17.78 14.20 16.94
CA PRO A 23 17.02 13.39 16.00
C PRO A 23 16.99 14.07 14.61
N ARG A 24 16.97 13.29 13.52
CA ARG A 24 16.79 13.84 12.17
C ARG A 24 15.37 14.42 12.04
N LEU A 25 15.27 15.75 12.14
CA LEU A 25 14.01 16.47 12.07
C LEU A 25 13.76 16.98 10.64
N PRO A 26 12.64 16.61 9.99
CA PRO A 26 12.30 17.10 8.67
C PRO A 26 11.67 18.50 8.74
N GLY A 27 12.05 19.37 7.80
CA GLY A 27 11.45 20.70 7.58
C GLY A 27 11.56 21.66 8.76
N ASP A 28 10.44 22.21 9.25
CA ASP A 28 10.38 23.25 10.29
C ASP A 28 10.08 22.70 11.70
N LYS A 29 10.30 21.40 11.91
CA LYS A 29 9.94 20.71 13.17
C LYS A 29 11.04 20.85 14.23
N ILE A 30 10.61 21.06 15.47
CA ILE A 30 11.48 21.09 16.67
C ILE A 30 11.05 20.07 17.72
N THR A 31 11.97 19.72 18.61
CA THR A 31 11.69 18.96 19.83
C THR A 31 12.00 19.80 21.07
N LEU A 32 11.06 19.84 22.00
CA LEU A 32 11.19 20.58 23.27
C LEU A 32 11.32 19.60 24.46
N PRO A 33 11.82 20.06 25.62
CA PRO A 33 11.86 19.23 26.81
C PRO A 33 10.47 19.01 27.42
N GLN A 34 10.30 17.94 28.19
CA GLN A 34 9.03 17.65 28.87
C GLN A 34 8.61 18.77 29.83
N SER A 35 9.57 19.46 30.45
CA SER A 35 9.31 20.63 31.30
C SER A 35 8.63 21.80 30.55
N ALA A 36 8.89 21.94 29.24
CA ALA A 36 8.21 22.95 28.43
C ALA A 36 6.73 22.61 28.23
N LEU A 37 6.37 21.32 28.08
CA LEU A 37 4.97 20.89 27.98
C LEU A 37 4.21 21.21 29.28
N GLU A 38 4.80 20.92 30.43
CA GLU A 38 4.19 21.20 31.74
C GLU A 38 3.95 22.71 31.93
N GLN A 39 4.91 23.53 31.52
CA GLN A 39 4.80 24.99 31.57
C GLN A 39 3.76 25.53 30.57
N LEU A 40 3.66 24.95 29.37
CA LEU A 40 2.65 25.32 28.37
C LEU A 40 1.24 24.94 28.85
N LEU A 41 1.07 23.76 29.46
CA LEU A 41 -0.20 23.35 30.08
C LEU A 41 -0.57 24.29 31.22
N ALA A 42 0.39 24.68 32.07
CA ALA A 42 0.17 25.65 33.13
C ALA A 42 -0.24 27.05 32.60
N ALA A 43 0.28 27.44 31.43
CA ALA A 43 -0.03 28.71 30.77
C ALA A 43 -1.31 28.67 29.89
N ALA A 44 -1.89 27.48 29.66
CA ALA A 44 -3.01 27.31 28.74
C ALA A 44 -4.32 27.94 29.27
N PRO A 45 -5.08 28.67 28.42
CA PRO A 45 -6.38 29.18 28.78
C PRO A 45 -7.37 28.04 29.01
N LEU A 46 -8.25 28.19 30.00
CA LEU A 46 -9.19 27.15 30.39
C LEU A 46 -10.46 27.29 29.55
N GLN A 47 -10.80 26.27 28.76
CA GLN A 47 -12.02 26.27 27.96
C GLN A 47 -13.05 25.26 28.51
N PRO A 48 -14.36 25.63 28.52
CA PRO A 48 -15.43 24.71 28.87
C PRO A 48 -15.65 23.72 27.73
N VAL A 49 -15.55 22.42 28.01
CA VAL A 49 -15.78 21.36 27.02
C VAL A 49 -17.28 21.06 26.95
N SER A 50 -17.89 21.24 25.78
CA SER A 50 -19.24 20.74 25.54
C SER A 50 -19.17 19.23 25.29
N SER A 51 -19.45 18.41 26.30
CA SER A 51 -19.51 16.97 26.13
C SER A 51 -20.71 16.55 25.26
N ALA A 52 -20.45 15.84 24.16
CA ALA A 52 -21.47 15.10 23.42
C ALA A 52 -22.13 14.02 24.31
N PRO A 53 -23.42 13.69 24.11
CA PRO A 53 -24.30 13.12 25.15
C PRO A 53 -24.12 11.62 25.49
N ASN A 54 -23.06 10.92 25.05
CA ASN A 54 -23.10 9.46 24.96
C ASN A 54 -21.87 8.64 25.40
N LYS A 55 -21.08 9.08 26.38
CA LYS A 55 -20.17 8.15 27.10
C LYS A 55 -20.84 7.59 28.35
N ALA A 56 -20.80 6.26 28.48
CA ALA A 56 -21.49 5.49 29.50
C ALA A 56 -21.12 5.96 30.92
N ARG A 57 -22.17 6.19 31.71
CA ARG A 57 -22.17 6.79 33.04
C ARG A 57 -21.63 5.79 34.07
N VAL A 58 -20.38 5.95 34.49
CA VAL A 58 -19.85 5.22 35.64
C VAL A 58 -20.33 5.94 36.91
N HIS A 59 -21.30 5.37 37.59
CA HIS A 59 -21.81 5.90 38.86
C HIS A 59 -20.85 5.54 39.99
N THR A 60 -20.60 6.48 40.91
CA THR A 60 -19.90 6.16 42.16
C THR A 60 -20.76 5.20 42.99
N SER A 61 -20.14 4.31 43.77
CA SER A 61 -20.84 3.26 44.54
C SER A 61 -21.82 3.77 45.60
N THR A 62 -21.89 5.09 45.80
CA THR A 62 -22.67 5.77 46.83
C THR A 62 -23.83 6.61 46.25
N PHE A 63 -24.02 6.58 44.93
CA PHE A 63 -25.02 7.39 44.23
C PHE A 63 -26.43 6.75 44.30
N ASP A 64 -27.33 7.35 45.10
CA ASP A 64 -28.75 7.03 45.14
C ASP A 64 -29.56 8.05 44.31
N PRO A 65 -30.25 7.63 43.22
CA PRO A 65 -31.03 8.50 42.34
C PRO A 65 -32.25 9.17 42.98
N PHE A 66 -32.70 8.68 44.14
CA PHE A 66 -33.93 9.16 44.78
C PHE A 66 -33.69 10.03 46.02
N ASN A 67 -32.43 10.21 46.41
CA ASN A 67 -32.08 11.08 47.55
C ASN A 67 -31.62 12.47 47.04
N PRO A 68 -32.33 13.56 47.41
CA PRO A 68 -32.03 14.90 46.90
C PRO A 68 -30.67 15.45 47.37
N HIS A 69 -30.12 14.94 48.47
CA HIS A 69 -28.82 15.39 48.99
C HIS A 69 -27.65 14.74 48.26
N THR A 70 -27.73 13.45 47.92
CA THR A 70 -26.72 12.76 47.11
C THR A 70 -26.77 13.25 45.66
N PHE A 71 -27.97 13.53 45.13
CA PHE A 71 -28.13 14.13 43.80
C PHE A 71 -27.51 15.53 43.71
N ALA A 72 -27.74 16.40 44.71
CA ALA A 72 -27.18 17.76 44.73
C ALA A 72 -25.66 17.79 44.98
N ALA A 73 -25.14 16.85 45.78
CA ALA A 73 -23.70 16.69 46.00
C ALA A 73 -23.02 16.18 44.73
N GLU A 74 -23.59 15.19 44.05
CA GLU A 74 -23.06 14.66 42.80
C GLU A 74 -23.23 15.66 41.65
N SER A 75 -24.31 16.45 41.60
CA SER A 75 -24.47 17.53 40.61
C SER A 75 -23.46 18.65 40.81
N ARG A 76 -23.13 19.03 42.05
CA ARG A 76 -22.08 20.02 42.35
C ARG A 76 -20.68 19.48 42.06
N ALA A 77 -20.41 18.24 42.43
CA ALA A 77 -19.13 17.59 42.11
C ALA A 77 -18.93 17.46 40.60
N ARG A 78 -20.00 17.16 39.85
CA ARG A 78 -19.96 17.10 38.37
C ARG A 78 -19.84 18.48 37.73
N GLN A 79 -20.51 19.51 38.23
CA GLN A 79 -20.29 20.89 37.78
C GLN A 79 -18.83 21.32 38.00
N GLN A 80 -18.19 20.88 39.09
CA GLN A 80 -16.77 21.13 39.34
C GLN A 80 -15.82 20.31 38.46
N ILE A 81 -16.24 19.13 37.96
CA ILE A 81 -15.43 18.26 37.08
C ILE A 81 -15.64 18.59 35.59
N GLU A 82 -16.84 19.05 35.21
CA GLU A 82 -17.14 19.61 33.89
C GLU A 82 -16.43 20.96 33.67
N GLU A 83 -15.90 21.57 34.72
CA GLU A 83 -15.13 22.80 34.66
C GLU A 83 -13.62 22.53 34.66
N ARG A 84 -13.00 22.74 33.48
CA ARG A 84 -11.57 23.02 33.22
C ARG A 84 -10.70 21.83 32.78
N GLN A 85 -10.72 21.55 31.46
CA GLN A 85 -9.56 20.94 30.79
C GLN A 85 -8.70 22.05 30.18
N GLN A 86 -7.39 22.00 30.42
CA GLN A 86 -6.39 22.82 29.75
C GLN A 86 -6.24 22.29 28.32
N GLN A 87 -6.88 22.94 27.35
CA GLN A 87 -6.76 22.55 25.95
C GLN A 87 -5.75 23.48 25.27
N LEU A 88 -4.62 22.92 24.87
CA LEU A 88 -3.63 23.63 24.06
C LEU A 88 -4.20 23.84 22.65
N PRO A 89 -3.99 25.02 22.03
CA PRO A 89 -4.39 25.26 20.66
C PRO A 89 -3.64 24.30 19.72
N HIS A 90 -4.37 23.72 18.77
CA HIS A 90 -3.79 22.90 17.71
C HIS A 90 -3.88 23.67 16.38
N PRO A 91 -2.79 23.80 15.61
CA PRO A 91 -1.41 23.37 15.89
C PRO A 91 -0.65 24.35 16.81
N LEU A 92 0.34 23.83 17.54
CA LEU A 92 1.24 24.62 18.38
C LEU A 92 2.41 25.17 17.55
N THR A 93 2.51 26.50 17.48
CA THR A 93 3.57 27.19 16.73
C THR A 93 4.45 28.02 17.66
N PHE A 94 5.76 28.01 17.38
CA PHE A 94 6.77 28.69 18.17
C PHE A 94 7.55 29.68 17.31
N ARG A 95 7.85 30.85 17.86
CA ARG A 95 8.77 31.83 17.29
C ARG A 95 10.14 31.65 17.94
N ILE A 96 11.11 31.23 17.17
CA ILE A 96 12.49 31.05 17.61
C ILE A 96 13.27 32.29 17.24
N VAL A 97 13.93 32.90 18.22
CA VAL A 97 14.75 34.10 18.04
C VAL A 97 16.18 33.75 18.43
N ASN A 98 17.12 33.96 17.50
CA ASN A 98 18.53 33.91 17.82
C ASN A 98 18.97 35.29 18.34
N PRO A 99 19.37 35.42 19.62
CA PRO A 99 19.76 36.69 20.21
C PRO A 99 21.07 37.26 19.64
N GLN A 100 21.92 36.43 19.01
CA GLN A 100 23.20 36.88 18.46
C GLN A 100 23.06 37.66 17.15
N ASN A 101 22.09 37.31 16.30
CA ASN A 101 21.90 37.92 14.98
C ASN A 101 20.51 38.57 14.78
N ASN A 102 19.66 38.55 15.82
CA ASN A 102 18.27 39.05 15.79
C ASN A 102 17.40 38.46 14.66
N ARG A 103 17.78 37.31 14.09
CA ARG A 103 16.91 36.58 13.15
C ARG A 103 15.84 35.83 13.92
N SER A 104 14.63 35.82 13.37
CA SER A 104 13.52 35.08 13.95
C SER A 104 12.79 34.25 12.91
N VAL A 105 12.57 32.98 13.22
CA VAL A 105 11.91 32.00 12.34
C VAL A 105 10.78 31.34 13.12
N TYR A 106 9.71 30.98 12.43
CA TYR A 106 8.61 30.21 13.01
C TYR A 106 8.81 28.71 12.77
N ALA A 107 8.42 27.90 13.76
CA ALA A 107 8.58 26.46 13.74
C ALA A 107 7.41 25.75 14.43
N GLY A 108 7.16 24.50 14.04
CA GLY A 108 6.17 23.62 14.67
C GLY A 108 6.83 22.59 15.57
N ILE A 109 6.09 22.12 16.57
CA ILE A 109 6.57 21.03 17.44
C ILE A 109 6.25 19.66 16.85
N ARG A 110 7.24 18.76 16.87
CA ARG A 110 7.05 17.34 16.59
C ARG A 110 6.71 16.56 17.86
N GLU A 111 7.54 16.70 18.89
CA GLU A 111 7.43 15.95 20.14
C GLU A 111 8.15 16.65 21.31
N PHE A 112 7.87 16.18 22.53
CA PHE A 112 8.46 16.69 23.77
C PHE A 112 9.45 15.67 24.38
N SER A 113 10.54 15.39 23.68
CA SER A 113 11.51 14.33 24.02
C SER A 113 12.95 14.83 24.25
N ALA A 114 13.20 16.13 24.16
CA ALA A 114 14.55 16.69 24.31
C ALA A 114 15.03 16.67 25.78
N ALA A 115 16.35 16.68 25.96
CA ALA A 115 16.98 16.83 27.28
C ALA A 115 16.59 18.17 27.93
N GLU A 116 16.57 18.22 29.27
CA GLU A 116 16.20 19.43 29.99
C GLU A 116 17.14 20.60 29.63
N ASN A 117 16.57 21.77 29.35
CA ASN A 117 17.25 23.00 28.89
C ASN A 117 17.85 22.93 27.47
N GLU A 118 17.55 21.90 26.70
CA GLU A 118 17.99 21.77 25.30
C GLU A 118 16.83 21.83 24.29
N VAL A 119 17.14 22.25 23.07
CA VAL A 119 16.24 22.21 21.91
C VAL A 119 16.95 21.63 20.69
N ALA A 120 16.32 20.64 20.05
CA ALA A 120 16.81 20.14 18.77
C ALA A 120 16.12 20.91 17.63
N LEU A 121 16.94 21.44 16.73
CA LEU A 121 16.52 22.19 15.55
C LEU A 121 16.84 21.41 14.28
N SER A 122 15.95 21.47 13.28
CA SER A 122 16.22 20.91 11.95
C SER A 122 17.40 21.61 11.26
N ALA A 123 17.98 20.96 10.25
CA ALA A 123 19.10 21.54 9.48
C ALA A 123 18.67 22.85 8.77
N VAL A 124 17.45 22.89 8.24
CA VAL A 124 16.89 24.08 7.57
C VAL A 124 16.75 25.25 8.55
N LEU A 125 16.24 25.00 9.77
CA LEU A 125 16.11 26.04 10.79
C LEU A 125 17.46 26.56 11.28
N ARG A 126 18.48 25.70 11.37
CA ARG A 126 19.85 26.11 11.72
C ARG A 126 20.48 27.02 10.67
N GLU A 127 20.31 26.69 9.39
CA GLU A 127 20.76 27.51 8.27
C GLU A 127 20.07 28.89 8.28
N SER A 128 18.74 28.92 8.41
CA SER A 128 17.96 30.16 8.48
C SER A 128 18.34 31.04 9.68
N LEU A 129 18.51 30.43 10.86
CA LEU A 129 18.93 31.11 12.08
C LEU A 129 20.43 31.45 12.11
N GLY A 130 21.21 31.07 11.10
CA GLY A 130 22.63 31.41 10.96
C GLY A 130 23.51 30.85 12.08
N ILE A 131 23.19 29.67 12.61
CA ILE A 131 23.97 28.98 13.64
C ILE A 131 24.91 28.01 12.92
N SER A 132 26.22 28.21 13.03
CA SER A 132 27.21 27.29 12.45
C SER A 132 27.49 26.12 13.39
N ASP A 133 27.71 24.92 12.82
CA ASP A 133 27.96 23.71 13.59
C ASP A 133 29.22 23.82 14.50
N GLU A 134 30.19 24.68 14.13
CA GLU A 134 31.39 25.01 14.93
C GLU A 134 31.06 25.70 16.28
N GLN A 135 29.97 26.46 16.36
CA GLN A 135 29.53 27.12 17.61
C GLN A 135 28.89 26.13 18.59
N ILE A 136 28.50 24.95 18.12
CA ILE A 136 27.81 23.93 18.90
C ILE A 136 28.82 22.92 19.48
N GLU A 137 29.89 22.60 18.74
CA GLU A 137 30.91 21.62 19.16
C GLU A 137 31.89 22.17 20.22
N GLY A 138 32.09 23.49 20.30
CA GLY A 138 32.96 24.12 21.32
C GLY A 138 32.48 23.94 22.76
N ALA A 139 31.21 23.57 22.99
CA ALA A 139 30.63 23.40 24.32
C ALA A 139 30.87 22.02 24.94
N VAL A 140 31.10 20.96 24.13
CA VAL A 140 31.19 19.57 24.62
C VAL A 140 32.56 19.28 25.28
N GLN A 141 33.61 20.02 24.92
CA GLN A 141 34.95 19.84 25.49
C GLN A 141 35.16 20.52 26.85
N ALA A 142 34.23 21.37 27.31
CA ALA A 142 34.39 22.12 28.56
C ALA A 142 33.91 21.36 29.82
N ASP A 143 33.15 20.26 29.68
CA ASP A 143 32.46 19.60 30.80
C ASP A 143 32.91 18.15 31.07
N THR A 144 34.06 17.73 30.52
CA THR A 144 34.70 16.44 30.87
C THR A 144 36.05 16.65 31.58
N GLY A 145 36.03 17.41 32.67
CA GLY A 145 37.14 17.45 33.64
C GLY A 145 36.84 16.52 34.82
N VAL A 146 37.14 15.23 34.68
CA VAL A 146 37.16 14.28 35.82
C VAL A 146 38.58 14.19 36.35
N ASP A 147 38.72 14.43 37.65
CA ASP A 147 39.94 14.37 38.46
C ASP A 147 40.72 13.04 38.34
N GLY A 148 42.05 13.13 38.17
CA GLY A 148 42.98 12.01 38.27
C GLY A 148 44.45 12.44 38.18
N ASP A 149 45.15 12.34 39.32
CA ASP A 149 46.55 12.64 39.70
C ASP A 149 47.68 12.83 38.67
N PRO A 150 48.72 13.66 38.99
CA PRO A 150 49.89 13.89 38.16
C PRO A 150 51.03 12.92 38.48
N ALA A 151 51.59 12.27 37.45
CA ALA A 151 52.91 11.64 37.52
C ALA A 151 53.76 12.11 36.34
N GLN A 152 54.95 12.59 36.70
CA GLN A 152 56.00 13.15 35.86
C GLN A 152 56.49 12.16 34.79
N GLU A 153 56.84 12.67 33.60
CA GLU A 153 58.19 12.48 33.04
C GLU A 153 58.44 13.48 31.89
N ASP A 154 59.60 14.15 32.00
CA ASP A 154 60.23 15.07 31.05
C ASP A 154 60.56 14.40 29.71
N VAL A 155 60.39 15.13 28.57
CA VAL A 155 61.49 15.46 27.64
C VAL A 155 61.07 16.47 26.54
N SER A 156 61.62 17.67 26.67
CA SER A 156 62.30 18.53 25.67
C SER A 156 61.86 18.63 24.18
N MET A 157 61.34 19.81 23.84
CA MET A 157 61.83 20.81 22.84
C MET A 157 62.26 20.39 21.42
N GLU A 158 61.56 20.93 20.42
CA GLU A 158 62.17 21.71 19.33
C GLU A 158 61.16 22.73 18.76
N GLY A 159 61.67 23.94 18.44
CA GLY A 159 60.91 25.18 18.27
C GLY A 159 60.55 25.57 16.83
N GLY A 160 59.71 26.61 16.72
CA GLY A 160 59.32 27.25 15.46
C GLY A 160 58.22 28.29 15.70
N GLU A 161 58.61 29.56 15.63
CA GLU A 161 57.86 30.80 15.86
C GLU A 161 56.66 30.97 14.90
N VAL A 162 55.48 31.41 15.37
CA VAL A 162 54.67 32.44 14.69
C VAL A 162 53.81 33.24 15.69
N GLU A 163 53.92 34.55 15.49
CA GLU A 163 53.25 35.74 16.01
C GLU A 163 51.75 35.68 16.39
N GLY A 164 51.41 36.50 17.40
CA GLY A 164 50.16 37.28 17.41
C GLY A 164 48.89 36.59 17.91
N GLN A 165 48.69 36.50 19.23
CA GLN A 165 47.39 36.22 19.83
C GLN A 165 46.44 37.43 19.69
N PRO A 166 45.27 37.30 19.01
CA PRO A 166 44.08 38.03 19.43
C PRO A 166 43.37 37.22 20.53
N ALA A 167 42.77 37.92 21.48
CA ALA A 167 42.15 37.39 22.68
C ALA A 167 41.20 36.20 22.41
N ARG A 168 41.39 35.10 23.15
CA ARG A 168 40.48 33.96 23.26
C ARG A 168 39.10 34.48 23.73
N VAL A 169 38.17 34.69 22.80
CA VAL A 169 36.75 34.86 23.12
C VAL A 169 36.24 33.49 23.53
N GLN A 170 35.81 33.35 24.78
CA GLN A 170 35.16 32.15 25.30
C GLN A 170 33.92 31.85 24.44
N ALA A 171 33.91 30.71 23.74
CA ALA A 171 32.77 30.29 22.93
C ALA A 171 31.61 29.88 23.87
N GLN A 172 30.57 30.70 23.91
CA GLN A 172 29.33 30.39 24.63
C GLN A 172 28.47 29.46 23.76
N PRO A 173 27.76 28.48 24.35
CA PRO A 173 26.83 27.62 23.60
C PRO A 173 25.79 28.48 22.87
N ALA A 174 25.39 28.08 21.66
CA ALA A 174 24.35 28.77 20.92
C ALA A 174 23.00 28.65 21.67
N VAL A 175 22.59 29.74 22.33
CA VAL A 175 21.31 29.83 23.05
C VAL A 175 20.28 30.48 22.14
N VAL A 176 19.11 29.86 22.01
CA VAL A 176 17.95 30.42 21.30
C VAL A 176 16.81 30.73 22.27
N THR A 177 16.06 31.80 22.00
CA THR A 177 14.85 32.13 22.77
C THR A 177 13.63 31.65 21.99
N VAL A 178 12.88 30.71 22.58
CA VAL A 178 11.67 30.14 21.99
C VAL A 178 10.45 30.80 22.64
N HIS A 179 9.58 31.39 21.83
CA HIS A 179 8.31 31.97 22.28
C HIS A 179 7.13 31.19 21.71
N ALA A 180 6.14 30.83 22.53
CA ALA A 180 4.86 30.33 22.02
C ALA A 180 4.10 31.51 21.39
N LYS A 181 3.78 31.39 20.09
CA LYS A 181 3.03 32.42 19.37
C LYS A 181 2.18 31.75 18.30
N GLN A 182 0.85 31.88 18.42
CA GLN A 182 -0.07 31.36 17.42
C GLN A 182 -0.04 32.21 16.16
N LEU A 183 0.16 31.57 15.00
CA LEU A 183 0.07 32.22 13.69
C LEU A 183 -1.34 32.11 13.10
N PRO A 184 -1.77 33.10 12.30
CA PRO A 184 -2.99 32.99 11.53
C PRO A 184 -2.85 31.93 10.42
N LYS A 185 -3.98 31.35 10.03
CA LYS A 185 -4.09 30.43 8.90
C LYS A 185 -3.78 31.16 7.59
N GLY A 186 -2.88 30.60 6.77
CA GLY A 186 -2.50 31.16 5.48
C GLY A 186 -3.58 30.95 4.42
N THR A 187 -3.77 31.97 3.57
CA THR A 187 -4.66 31.88 2.38
C THR A 187 -3.89 31.98 1.07
N TYR A 188 -2.78 32.73 1.03
CA TYR A 188 -1.95 32.85 -0.16
C TYR A 188 -0.47 32.96 0.18
N VAL A 189 0.38 32.36 -0.65
CA VAL A 189 1.84 32.49 -0.61
C VAL A 189 2.41 32.72 -2.01
N ARG A 190 3.37 33.64 -2.10
CA ARG A 190 4.14 33.89 -3.33
C ARG A 190 5.56 33.37 -3.18
N LEU A 191 5.93 32.44 -4.05
CA LEU A 191 7.26 31.85 -4.13
C LEU A 191 8.01 32.39 -5.35
N ARG A 192 9.32 32.61 -5.22
CA ARG A 192 10.19 32.96 -6.34
C ARG A 192 11.32 31.94 -6.48
N PRO A 193 11.48 31.24 -7.62
CA PRO A 193 12.56 30.30 -7.81
C PRO A 193 13.89 31.05 -7.97
N LEU A 194 14.94 30.54 -7.33
CA LEU A 194 16.30 31.08 -7.47
C LEU A 194 16.99 30.59 -8.75
N GLU A 195 16.56 29.45 -9.31
CA GLU A 195 17.15 28.81 -10.48
C GLU A 195 16.23 28.90 -11.72
N ALA A 196 16.82 28.98 -12.91
CA ALA A 196 16.10 29.04 -14.19
C ALA A 196 15.71 27.63 -14.70
N GLY A 197 14.59 27.51 -15.42
CA GLY A 197 14.13 26.23 -15.99
C GLY A 197 13.04 25.51 -15.20
N TYR A 198 12.27 26.22 -14.38
CA TYR A 198 11.14 25.65 -13.63
C TYR A 198 9.90 25.40 -14.54
N ASP A 199 9.28 24.23 -14.44
CA ASP A 199 8.08 23.84 -15.19
C ASP A 199 6.81 23.82 -14.31
N PRO A 200 5.81 24.70 -14.54
CA PRO A 200 4.61 24.93 -13.73
C PRO A 200 3.81 23.70 -13.28
N GLU A 201 3.86 22.64 -14.08
CA GLU A 201 2.99 21.48 -13.91
C GLU A 201 3.61 20.41 -12.98
N ASP A 202 4.94 20.25 -12.98
CA ASP A 202 5.61 19.17 -12.25
C ASP A 202 5.82 19.49 -10.75
N TRP A 203 6.04 20.75 -10.38
CA TRP A 203 6.39 21.11 -9.00
C TRP A 203 5.20 21.33 -8.07
N LYS A 204 3.97 21.51 -8.57
CA LYS A 204 2.81 21.80 -7.70
C LYS A 204 2.54 20.65 -6.73
N ALA A 205 2.52 19.42 -7.24
CA ALA A 205 2.29 18.23 -6.43
C ALA A 205 3.46 17.94 -5.47
N LEU A 206 4.71 18.15 -5.94
CA LEU A 206 5.91 17.98 -5.10
C LEU A 206 5.92 18.98 -3.94
N LEU A 207 5.62 20.25 -4.23
CA LEU A 207 5.57 21.32 -3.25
C LEU A 207 4.43 21.09 -2.24
N GLU A 208 3.24 20.69 -2.71
CA GLU A 208 2.11 20.42 -1.83
C GLU A 208 2.43 19.28 -0.84
N ARG A 209 2.97 18.17 -1.34
CA ARG A 209 3.39 17.05 -0.50
C ARG A 209 4.47 17.48 0.49
N HIS A 210 5.48 18.19 0.01
CA HIS A 210 6.60 18.64 0.83
C HIS A 210 6.15 19.61 1.94
N LEU A 211 5.26 20.56 1.62
CA LEU A 211 4.70 21.48 2.61
C LEU A 211 3.85 20.72 3.65
N ARG A 212 3.02 19.77 3.22
CA ARG A 212 2.16 18.99 4.12
C ARG A 212 2.94 18.11 5.09
N ASP A 213 3.97 17.43 4.60
CA ASP A 213 4.71 16.44 5.40
C ASP A 213 5.76 17.10 6.31
N ASN A 214 6.41 18.17 5.83
CA ASN A 214 7.61 18.73 6.46
C ASN A 214 7.42 20.11 7.11
N PHE A 215 6.42 20.91 6.69
CA PHE A 215 6.26 22.29 7.15
C PHE A 215 4.93 22.52 7.87
N THR A 216 4.99 23.11 9.06
CA THR A 216 3.81 23.58 9.78
C THR A 216 3.57 25.09 9.59
N THR A 217 4.66 25.83 9.41
CA THR A 217 4.70 27.28 9.32
C THR A 217 5.61 27.75 8.18
N LEU A 218 5.27 28.89 7.59
CA LEU A 218 6.10 29.56 6.59
C LEU A 218 6.42 30.97 7.07
N THR A 219 7.71 31.33 7.05
CA THR A 219 8.23 32.64 7.46
C THR A 219 8.54 33.48 6.22
N THR A 220 8.19 34.77 6.22
CA THR A 220 8.47 35.66 5.07
C THR A 220 9.96 35.94 4.93
N GLY A 221 10.47 35.94 3.70
CA GLY A 221 11.88 36.21 3.38
C GLY A 221 12.82 35.01 3.52
N GLU A 222 12.34 33.86 3.97
CA GLU A 222 13.13 32.63 4.09
C GLU A 222 13.24 31.86 2.77
N ILE A 223 14.29 31.04 2.66
CA ILE A 223 14.53 30.18 1.50
C ILE A 223 13.99 28.78 1.81
N LEU A 224 13.03 28.33 1.03
CA LEU A 224 12.47 26.99 1.03
C LEU A 224 13.24 26.11 0.04
N THR A 225 13.99 25.13 0.55
CA THR A 225 14.62 24.10 -0.28
C THR A 225 13.68 22.89 -0.39
N VAL A 226 13.31 22.53 -1.61
CA VAL A 226 12.44 21.39 -1.92
C VAL A 226 13.27 20.32 -2.65
N PRO A 227 13.41 19.11 -2.11
CA PRO A 227 14.04 18.01 -2.83
C PRO A 227 13.13 17.53 -3.96
N GLY A 228 13.70 17.40 -5.16
CA GLY A 228 13.08 16.87 -6.37
C GLY A 228 13.21 15.35 -6.50
N THR A 229 12.65 14.80 -7.59
CA THR A 229 12.55 13.35 -7.83
C THR A 229 13.87 12.66 -8.21
N ARG A 230 14.94 13.40 -8.52
CA ARG A 230 16.22 12.85 -9.03
C ARG A 230 17.46 13.51 -8.41
N ASN A 231 17.45 13.71 -7.09
CA ASN A 231 18.56 14.36 -6.35
C ASN A 231 18.81 15.83 -6.74
N GLU A 232 17.87 16.46 -7.46
CA GLU A 232 17.85 17.90 -7.73
C GLU A 232 17.16 18.61 -6.56
N SER A 233 17.73 19.69 -6.04
CA SER A 233 17.11 20.49 -4.97
C SER A 233 16.72 21.85 -5.50
N PHE A 234 15.43 22.17 -5.46
CA PHE A 234 14.94 23.48 -5.89
C PHE A 234 14.89 24.45 -4.73
N ARG A 235 15.43 25.65 -4.91
CA ARG A 235 15.41 26.70 -3.87
C ARG A 235 14.42 27.80 -4.25
N PHE A 236 13.43 28.02 -3.39
CA PHE A 236 12.40 29.04 -3.54
C PHE A 236 12.51 30.09 -2.44
N LEU A 237 12.45 31.37 -2.80
CA LEU A 237 12.34 32.47 -1.86
C LEU A 237 10.86 32.77 -1.55
N LEU A 238 10.50 32.81 -0.26
CA LEU A 238 9.19 33.24 0.22
C LEU A 238 9.09 34.78 0.15
N ASP A 239 8.44 35.31 -0.89
CA ASP A 239 8.35 36.76 -1.11
C ASP A 239 7.22 37.41 -0.29
N LYS A 240 6.00 36.88 -0.39
CA LYS A 240 4.81 37.44 0.27
C LYS A 240 3.87 36.35 0.77
N VAL A 241 3.21 36.62 1.90
CA VAL A 241 2.15 35.79 2.48
C VAL A 241 0.92 36.63 2.79
N PHE A 242 -0.26 36.01 2.71
CA PHE A 242 -1.51 36.58 3.20
C PHE A 242 -2.19 35.61 4.18
N PRO A 243 -2.77 36.10 5.30
CA PRO A 243 -2.83 37.50 5.77
C PRO A 243 -1.45 38.12 6.09
N GLU A 244 -1.32 39.44 5.93
CA GLU A 244 -0.03 40.15 6.08
C GLU A 244 0.53 39.97 7.51
N GLY A 245 1.72 39.38 7.60
CA GLY A 245 2.42 39.12 8.86
C GLY A 245 3.80 38.50 8.65
N ASP A 246 4.53 38.29 9.74
CA ASP A 246 5.88 37.71 9.73
C ASP A 246 5.89 36.20 9.38
N GLY A 247 4.73 35.54 9.41
CA GLY A 247 4.57 34.14 9.04
C GLY A 247 3.12 33.66 9.04
N ILE A 248 2.88 32.50 8.44
CA ILE A 248 1.55 31.86 8.32
C ILE A 248 1.61 30.39 8.75
N CYS A 249 0.48 29.86 9.21
CA CYS A 249 0.28 28.42 9.47
C CYS A 249 -0.37 27.73 8.26
N VAL A 250 0.20 26.59 7.83
CA VAL A 250 -0.21 25.85 6.61
C VAL A 250 -1.01 24.57 6.93
N VAL A 251 -1.16 24.23 8.22
CA VAL A 251 -1.92 23.04 8.66
C VAL A 251 -3.43 23.26 8.53
N ASP A 252 -4.12 22.31 7.87
CA ASP A 252 -5.56 22.33 7.62
C ASP A 252 -6.06 23.64 6.97
N THR A 253 -5.35 24.07 5.92
CA THR A 253 -5.67 25.28 5.15
C THR A 253 -5.54 25.05 3.65
N ASP A 254 -6.48 25.61 2.89
CA ASP A 254 -6.40 25.71 1.43
C ASP A 254 -5.52 26.93 1.08
N LEU A 255 -4.23 26.67 0.84
CA LEU A 255 -3.24 27.71 0.52
C LEU A 255 -3.09 27.88 -1.00
N GLU A 256 -3.35 29.08 -1.52
CA GLU A 256 -3.03 29.42 -2.91
C GLU A 256 -1.53 29.72 -3.07
N VAL A 257 -0.85 28.96 -3.92
CA VAL A 257 0.59 29.14 -4.20
C VAL A 257 0.77 29.75 -5.59
N ASP A 258 1.43 30.90 -5.64
CA ASP A 258 1.75 31.61 -6.88
C ASP A 258 3.28 31.70 -7.06
N ILE A 259 3.77 31.39 -8.27
CA ILE A 259 5.21 31.39 -8.58
C ILE A 259 5.53 32.47 -9.58
N VAL A 260 6.35 33.43 -9.16
CA VAL A 260 6.78 34.57 -9.97
C VAL A 260 8.28 34.49 -10.21
N ALA A 261 8.71 34.66 -11.46
CA ALA A 261 10.12 34.70 -11.82
C ALA A 261 10.86 35.81 -11.04
N LEU A 262 12.09 35.52 -10.62
CA LEU A 262 12.93 36.50 -9.93
C LEU A 262 13.48 37.58 -10.89
N SER A 263 13.73 37.25 -12.16
CA SER A 263 14.24 38.18 -13.19
C SER A 263 13.67 37.94 -14.60
N GLU A 264 13.67 38.99 -15.45
CA GLU A 264 13.23 38.89 -16.85
C GLU A 264 14.16 38.02 -17.72
N GLU A 265 15.45 37.94 -17.37
CA GLU A 265 16.44 37.11 -18.07
C GLU A 265 16.21 35.61 -17.81
N GLN A 266 15.91 35.24 -16.56
CA GLN A 266 15.53 33.87 -16.21
C GLN A 266 14.22 33.44 -16.88
N ALA A 267 13.25 34.37 -17.03
CA ALA A 267 12.01 34.08 -17.74
C ALA A 267 12.25 33.81 -19.24
N ARG A 268 13.17 34.54 -19.89
CA ARG A 268 13.56 34.31 -21.29
C ARG A 268 14.32 33.00 -21.48
N GLU A 269 15.27 32.68 -20.60
CA GLU A 269 16.01 31.42 -20.66
C GLU A 269 15.07 30.22 -20.45
N THR A 270 14.13 30.34 -19.51
CA THR A 270 13.11 29.30 -19.26
C THR A 270 12.20 29.13 -20.48
N LEU A 271 11.80 30.21 -21.14
CA LEU A 271 10.99 30.15 -22.36
C LEU A 271 11.77 29.55 -23.55
N GLN A 272 13.06 29.86 -23.68
CA GLN A 272 13.92 29.26 -24.70
C GLN A 272 14.10 27.75 -24.47
N LYS A 273 14.40 27.33 -23.23
CA LYS A 273 14.47 25.90 -22.86
C LYS A 273 13.15 25.17 -23.12
N ARG A 274 12.00 25.81 -22.88
CA ARG A 274 10.68 25.25 -23.24
C ARG A 274 10.48 25.09 -24.74
N LEU A 275 10.86 26.07 -25.54
CA LEU A 275 10.76 26.00 -27.00
C LEU A 275 11.67 24.92 -27.58
N GLU A 276 12.89 24.78 -27.05
CA GLU A 276 13.84 23.72 -27.43
C GLU A 276 13.33 22.33 -27.03
N ARG A 277 12.72 22.20 -25.85
CA ARG A 277 12.10 20.94 -25.37
C ARG A 277 10.85 20.58 -26.19
N ALA A 278 10.02 21.56 -26.55
CA ALA A 278 8.84 21.37 -27.40
C ALA A 278 9.21 20.90 -28.82
N ALA A 279 10.33 21.40 -29.39
CA ALA A 279 10.83 20.95 -30.68
C ALA A 279 11.38 19.51 -30.67
N ARG A 280 11.72 18.97 -29.49
CA ARG A 280 12.19 17.59 -29.28
C ARG A 280 11.11 16.67 -28.68
N ALA A 281 9.86 17.15 -28.59
CA ALA A 281 8.80 16.39 -27.96
C ALA A 281 8.58 15.03 -28.67
N PRO A 282 8.23 13.97 -27.90
CA PRO A 282 8.00 12.65 -28.48
C PRO A 282 6.93 12.68 -29.56
N GLY A 283 7.17 12.00 -30.69
CA GLY A 283 6.26 11.96 -31.85
C GLY A 283 6.54 13.01 -32.94
N THR A 284 7.57 13.86 -32.78
CA THR A 284 8.04 14.76 -33.84
C THR A 284 9.08 14.07 -34.75
N THR A 285 9.26 14.55 -35.98
CA THR A 285 10.23 13.96 -36.95
C THR A 285 11.68 14.02 -36.46
N SER A 286 11.99 14.95 -35.55
CA SER A 286 13.28 15.11 -34.89
C SER A 286 13.34 14.56 -33.46
N GLY A 287 12.25 14.00 -32.94
CA GLY A 287 12.13 13.50 -31.57
C GLY A 287 12.02 11.97 -31.48
N SER A 288 12.12 11.43 -30.27
CA SER A 288 11.86 10.01 -30.02
C SER A 288 10.39 9.66 -30.26
N SER A 289 10.08 8.39 -30.51
CA SER A 289 8.70 7.92 -30.59
C SER A 289 7.99 8.05 -29.23
N VAL A 290 6.67 8.28 -29.23
CA VAL A 290 5.84 8.46 -28.01
C VAL A 290 5.76 7.17 -27.17
N GLY A 291 6.02 6.02 -27.78
CA GLY A 291 5.74 4.72 -27.18
C GLY A 291 4.25 4.37 -27.27
N GLY A 292 3.81 3.28 -26.63
CA GLY A 292 2.41 2.86 -26.68
C GLY A 292 2.13 1.44 -26.17
N VAL A 293 0.88 1.01 -26.30
CA VAL A 293 0.46 -0.36 -25.97
C VAL A 293 0.90 -1.29 -27.10
N LEU A 294 1.52 -2.41 -26.75
CA LEU A 294 1.96 -3.44 -27.69
C LEU A 294 0.99 -4.63 -27.69
N SER A 295 0.75 -5.18 -28.88
CA SER A 295 0.03 -6.43 -29.07
C SER A 295 0.98 -7.56 -29.45
N ILE A 296 0.67 -8.80 -29.04
CA ILE A 296 1.46 -9.98 -29.41
C ILE A 296 1.41 -10.16 -30.94
N GLY A 297 2.57 -10.37 -31.56
CA GLY A 297 2.74 -10.56 -33.00
C GLY A 297 2.90 -9.28 -33.82
N GLU A 298 2.65 -8.10 -33.24
CA GLU A 298 2.79 -6.81 -33.92
C GLU A 298 4.28 -6.44 -34.09
N LYS A 299 4.63 -5.91 -35.27
CA LYS A 299 5.97 -5.36 -35.55
C LYS A 299 5.89 -3.83 -35.49
N VAL A 300 6.53 -3.25 -34.49
CA VAL A 300 6.55 -1.80 -34.28
C VAL A 300 7.88 -1.23 -34.76
N ALA A 301 7.84 -0.42 -35.82
CA ALA A 301 8.97 0.37 -36.30
C ALA A 301 8.97 1.73 -35.61
N ALA A 302 10.01 2.03 -34.85
CA ALA A 302 10.10 3.24 -34.03
C ALA A 302 11.52 3.84 -34.03
N GLN A 303 11.65 5.01 -33.40
CA GLN A 303 12.91 5.75 -33.34
C GLN A 303 13.18 6.31 -31.94
N VAL A 304 14.45 6.37 -31.56
CA VAL A 304 14.90 6.85 -30.24
C VAL A 304 16.10 7.80 -30.40
N LEU A 305 16.10 8.90 -29.65
CA LEU A 305 17.25 9.79 -29.54
C LEU A 305 18.23 9.28 -28.49
N THR A 306 19.52 9.55 -28.69
CA THR A 306 20.58 9.25 -27.72
C THR A 306 20.27 9.91 -26.37
N GLY A 307 20.27 9.13 -25.30
CA GLY A 307 19.94 9.55 -23.93
C GLY A 307 18.45 9.51 -23.58
N GLU A 308 17.56 9.22 -24.53
CA GLU A 308 16.11 9.13 -24.29
C GLU A 308 15.60 7.68 -24.25
N TYR A 309 14.44 7.49 -23.62
CA TYR A 309 13.76 6.20 -23.49
C TYR A 309 12.44 6.23 -24.24
N VAL A 310 12.12 5.15 -24.95
CA VAL A 310 10.77 4.90 -25.49
C VAL A 310 10.15 3.77 -24.72
N ASP A 311 9.02 4.05 -24.04
CA ASP A 311 8.34 3.13 -23.15
C ASP A 311 7.12 2.50 -23.83
N TYR A 312 6.99 1.18 -23.71
CA TYR A 312 5.89 0.39 -24.23
C TYR A 312 5.23 -0.44 -23.12
N GLU A 313 3.97 -0.80 -23.32
CA GLU A 313 3.17 -1.55 -22.34
C GLU A 313 2.45 -2.75 -22.99
N LEU A 314 2.66 -3.96 -22.47
CA LEU A 314 1.92 -5.15 -22.84
C LEU A 314 0.91 -5.49 -21.72
N ARG A 315 -0.39 -5.32 -21.99
CA ARG A 315 -1.47 -5.53 -20.99
C ARG A 315 -2.08 -6.92 -21.02
N GLU A 316 -2.17 -7.51 -22.20
CA GLU A 316 -2.89 -8.77 -22.40
C GLU A 316 -1.93 -9.82 -22.96
N TRP A 317 -1.72 -10.88 -22.18
CA TRP A 317 -1.01 -12.07 -22.60
C TRP A 317 -1.54 -13.29 -21.86
N ASN A 318 -1.36 -14.47 -22.45
CA ASN A 318 -1.68 -15.73 -21.79
C ASN A 318 -0.58 -16.06 -20.76
N ARG A 319 -0.96 -16.24 -19.50
CA ARG A 319 -0.02 -16.49 -18.39
C ARG A 319 0.67 -17.86 -18.45
N GLU A 320 0.18 -18.76 -19.30
CA GLU A 320 0.77 -20.09 -19.52
C GLU A 320 1.81 -20.10 -20.65
N ASP A 321 1.87 -19.05 -21.48
CA ASP A 321 2.74 -18.99 -22.66
C ASP A 321 4.10 -18.34 -22.35
N GLU A 322 5.15 -18.85 -22.98
CA GLU A 322 6.47 -18.20 -22.97
C GLU A 322 6.46 -17.00 -23.92
N LEU A 323 6.92 -15.86 -23.43
CA LEU A 323 7.02 -14.61 -24.19
C LEU A 323 8.47 -14.42 -24.66
N GLU A 324 8.65 -14.11 -25.94
CA GLU A 324 9.93 -13.70 -26.51
C GLU A 324 9.81 -12.26 -27.01
N ILE A 325 10.66 -11.37 -26.51
CA ILE A 325 10.71 -9.97 -26.93
C ILE A 325 11.98 -9.79 -27.75
N GLU A 326 11.82 -9.40 -29.00
CA GLU A 326 12.91 -9.20 -29.96
C GLU A 326 12.96 -7.74 -30.42
N LEU A 327 14.15 -7.17 -30.36
CA LEU A 327 14.49 -5.85 -30.90
C LEU A 327 15.53 -6.03 -32.02
N THR A 328 15.19 -5.59 -33.23
CA THR A 328 16.11 -5.57 -34.37
C THR A 328 16.54 -4.14 -34.68
N THR A 329 17.85 -3.90 -34.71
CA THR A 329 18.44 -2.61 -35.03
C THR A 329 19.78 -2.79 -35.75
N ASP A 330 20.11 -1.85 -36.63
CA ASP A 330 21.43 -1.80 -37.27
C ASP A 330 22.44 -1.02 -36.40
N GLU A 331 21.98 -0.41 -35.31
CA GLU A 331 22.75 0.50 -34.47
C GLU A 331 23.16 -0.16 -33.14
N PRO A 332 24.45 -0.26 -32.81
CA PRO A 332 24.92 -1.01 -31.64
C PRO A 332 24.54 -0.37 -30.29
N ASN A 333 24.11 0.90 -30.29
CA ASN A 333 23.89 1.71 -29.09
C ASN A 333 22.48 1.62 -28.50
N VAL A 334 21.58 0.80 -29.07
CA VAL A 334 20.17 0.74 -28.65
C VAL A 334 19.91 -0.48 -27.76
N PHE A 335 19.68 -0.29 -26.46
CA PHE A 335 19.43 -1.35 -25.49
C PHE A 335 17.94 -1.62 -25.25
N LEU A 336 17.64 -2.86 -24.84
CA LEU A 336 16.28 -3.32 -24.56
C LEU A 336 16.14 -3.71 -23.09
N PHE A 337 15.11 -3.20 -22.43
CA PHE A 337 14.79 -3.50 -21.03
C PHE A 337 13.32 -3.89 -20.87
N ALA A 338 13.03 -4.75 -19.91
CA ALA A 338 11.66 -5.03 -19.50
C ALA A 338 11.53 -5.24 -17.99
N SER A 339 10.36 -4.86 -17.47
CA SER A 339 9.98 -5.04 -16.07
C SER A 339 8.47 -5.29 -15.97
N PRO A 340 8.03 -6.19 -15.07
CA PRO A 340 6.62 -6.38 -14.80
C PRO A 340 6.06 -5.19 -14.02
N LEU A 341 4.85 -4.77 -14.37
CA LEU A 341 4.02 -3.85 -13.58
C LEU A 341 3.16 -4.69 -12.64
N GLY A 342 3.26 -4.43 -11.34
CA GLY A 342 2.42 -5.07 -10.32
C GLY A 342 2.46 -4.31 -9.01
N SER A 343 1.75 -4.78 -7.98
CA SER A 343 1.69 -4.10 -6.68
C SER A 343 3.08 -3.86 -6.07
N ARG A 344 4.02 -4.78 -6.28
CA ARG A 344 5.39 -4.69 -5.76
C ARG A 344 6.38 -4.04 -6.71
N GLN A 345 6.03 -3.71 -7.94
CA GLN A 345 6.94 -3.11 -8.91
C GLN A 345 6.17 -2.13 -9.79
N GLN A 346 6.32 -0.84 -9.49
CA GLN A 346 5.63 0.25 -10.20
C GLN A 346 6.58 1.08 -11.08
N GLY A 347 7.90 0.95 -10.88
CA GLY A 347 8.91 1.68 -11.64
C GLY A 347 9.05 1.18 -13.07
N ARG A 348 9.16 2.11 -14.04
CA ARG A 348 9.44 1.79 -15.44
C ARG A 348 10.88 1.31 -15.65
N PRO A 349 11.14 0.41 -16.62
CA PRO A 349 12.48 -0.12 -16.86
C PRO A 349 13.47 0.98 -17.26
N ARG A 350 14.61 1.07 -16.58
CA ARG A 350 15.72 1.99 -16.87
C ARG A 350 17.04 1.21 -16.83
N THR A 351 18.12 1.82 -17.30
CA THR A 351 19.46 1.20 -17.29
C THR A 351 19.87 0.72 -15.90
N ASP A 352 19.50 1.47 -14.87
CA ASP A 352 19.80 1.20 -13.46
C ASP A 352 18.63 0.57 -12.69
N MET A 353 17.50 0.28 -13.34
CA MET A 353 16.31 -0.30 -12.72
C MET A 353 15.51 -1.13 -13.74
N HIS A 354 15.86 -2.39 -13.93
CA HIS A 354 15.16 -3.32 -14.81
C HIS A 354 15.23 -4.76 -14.27
N VAL A 355 14.24 -5.59 -14.62
CA VAL A 355 14.23 -7.03 -14.27
C VAL A 355 14.91 -7.86 -15.36
N TRP A 356 14.62 -7.53 -16.62
CA TRP A 356 15.24 -8.13 -17.80
C TRP A 356 15.90 -7.03 -18.63
N GLY A 357 17.11 -7.29 -19.12
CA GLY A 357 17.86 -6.33 -19.91
C GLY A 357 18.85 -7.02 -20.84
N ASP A 358 19.00 -6.47 -22.04
CA ASP A 358 20.01 -6.89 -23.00
C ASP A 358 20.88 -5.68 -23.40
N PHE A 359 22.12 -5.72 -22.92
CA PHE A 359 23.17 -4.73 -23.19
C PHE A 359 24.09 -5.15 -24.35
N SER A 360 23.80 -6.24 -25.07
CA SER A 360 24.65 -6.71 -26.16
C SER A 360 24.71 -5.70 -27.30
N THR A 361 25.78 -5.74 -28.09
CA THR A 361 25.95 -4.92 -29.30
C THR A 361 25.47 -5.63 -30.57
N GLN A 362 24.70 -6.72 -30.43
CA GLN A 362 24.18 -7.49 -31.56
C GLN A 362 23.04 -6.74 -32.25
N SER A 363 22.85 -7.02 -33.53
CA SER A 363 21.78 -6.41 -34.34
C SER A 363 20.38 -6.93 -34.00
N SER A 364 20.28 -8.17 -33.51
CA SER A 364 19.06 -8.71 -32.89
C SER A 364 19.33 -8.92 -31.40
N LYS A 365 18.51 -8.27 -30.57
CA LYS A 365 18.54 -8.36 -29.10
C LYS A 365 17.27 -9.04 -28.65
N ARG A 366 17.38 -10.09 -27.84
CA ARG A 366 16.23 -10.91 -27.44
C ARG A 366 16.39 -11.52 -26.06
N PHE A 367 15.28 -11.60 -25.33
CA PHE A 367 15.20 -12.42 -24.12
C PHE A 367 13.85 -13.12 -24.01
N LYS A 368 13.89 -14.30 -23.40
CA LYS A 368 12.73 -15.19 -23.20
C LYS A 368 12.26 -15.09 -21.76
N ILE A 369 10.97 -14.83 -21.58
CA ILE A 369 10.29 -14.77 -20.29
C ILE A 369 9.44 -16.03 -20.15
N ARG A 370 9.87 -16.91 -19.25
CA ARG A 370 9.13 -18.13 -18.92
C ARG A 370 7.96 -17.84 -17.97
N PRO A 371 6.83 -18.56 -18.10
CA PRO A 371 5.68 -18.48 -17.18
C PRO A 371 6.03 -18.72 -15.71
N THR A 372 7.02 -19.59 -15.46
CA THR A 372 7.45 -19.99 -14.10
C THR A 372 8.28 -18.92 -13.38
N ASN A 373 8.49 -17.75 -13.99
CA ASN A 373 9.29 -16.70 -13.38
C ASN A 373 8.49 -16.00 -12.27
N VAL A 374 9.06 -15.97 -11.06
CA VAL A 374 8.47 -15.32 -9.87
C VAL A 374 8.17 -13.84 -10.12
N ALA A 375 8.93 -13.17 -10.99
CA ALA A 375 8.69 -11.76 -11.31
C ALA A 375 7.33 -11.50 -12.00
N LEU A 376 6.70 -12.53 -12.62
CA LEU A 376 5.37 -12.41 -13.23
C LEU A 376 4.22 -12.62 -12.24
N GLU A 377 4.51 -13.03 -10.99
CA GLU A 377 3.47 -13.29 -9.99
C GLU A 377 2.76 -11.98 -9.60
N GLY A 378 1.46 -11.89 -9.90
CA GLY A 378 0.68 -10.68 -9.67
C GLY A 378 0.95 -9.54 -10.66
N ALA A 379 1.62 -9.81 -11.79
CA ALA A 379 1.81 -8.82 -12.84
C ALA A 379 0.49 -8.49 -13.56
N GLU A 380 0.21 -7.20 -13.72
CA GLU A 380 -0.93 -6.66 -14.47
C GLU A 380 -0.55 -6.32 -15.92
N ALA A 381 0.68 -5.83 -16.11
CA ALA A 381 1.24 -5.51 -17.43
C ALA A 381 2.75 -5.79 -17.45
N ILE A 382 3.36 -5.79 -18.62
CA ILE A 382 4.81 -5.83 -18.80
C ILE A 382 5.23 -4.53 -19.49
N TYR A 383 6.10 -3.76 -18.84
CA TYR A 383 6.72 -2.60 -19.46
C TYR A 383 7.96 -3.02 -20.22
N VAL A 384 8.10 -2.50 -21.43
CA VAL A 384 9.27 -2.69 -22.29
C VAL A 384 9.82 -1.31 -22.63
N SER A 385 11.09 -1.06 -22.34
CA SER A 385 11.74 0.21 -22.61
C SER A 385 12.92 0.01 -23.56
N VAL A 386 12.97 0.83 -24.60
CA VAL A 386 14.09 0.89 -25.53
C VAL A 386 14.88 2.17 -25.24
N TYR A 387 16.19 2.03 -25.09
CA TYR A 387 17.08 3.13 -24.72
C TYR A 387 18.23 3.25 -25.70
N ALA A 388 18.58 4.46 -26.12
CA ALA A 388 19.82 4.68 -26.86
C ALA A 388 20.88 5.30 -25.96
N ASP A 389 22.02 4.63 -25.84
CA ASP A 389 23.15 5.15 -25.08
C ASP A 389 23.77 6.36 -25.76
N ALA A 390 24.18 7.33 -24.96
CA ALA A 390 24.91 8.49 -25.45
C ALA A 390 26.41 8.15 -25.47
N PRO A 391 27.14 8.41 -26.58
CA PRO A 391 28.59 8.32 -26.53
C PRO A 391 29.11 9.31 -25.48
N GLU A 392 29.95 8.85 -24.55
CA GLU A 392 30.61 9.75 -23.61
C GLU A 392 31.39 10.83 -24.41
N PRO A 393 31.39 12.09 -23.96
CA PRO A 393 32.12 13.14 -24.66
C PRO A 393 33.62 12.88 -24.52
N ASP A 394 34.25 12.40 -25.60
CA ASP A 394 35.71 12.33 -25.70
C ASP A 394 36.32 13.70 -25.37
N VAL A 395 37.27 13.71 -24.44
CA VAL A 395 37.91 14.90 -23.84
C VAL A 395 38.73 15.73 -24.86
N GLU A 396 38.81 15.36 -26.13
CA GLU A 396 39.64 16.06 -27.11
C GLU A 396 38.99 16.30 -28.49
N SER A 397 37.69 16.58 -28.56
CA SER A 397 37.08 17.06 -29.82
C SER A 397 35.98 18.10 -29.59
N SER A 398 36.36 19.25 -29.04
CA SER A 398 35.55 20.47 -29.05
C SER A 398 35.48 21.06 -30.46
N THR A 399 34.68 20.50 -31.36
CA THR A 399 34.10 21.22 -32.51
C THR A 399 32.91 20.46 -33.12
N SER A 400 31.76 21.13 -33.17
CA SER A 400 30.45 20.72 -33.72
C SER A 400 29.60 19.80 -32.84
N ALA A 401 28.68 20.42 -32.09
CA ALA A 401 27.48 19.75 -31.59
C ALA A 401 26.64 19.29 -32.79
N GLN A 402 26.94 18.11 -33.32
CA GLN A 402 26.11 17.44 -34.30
C GLN A 402 24.75 17.18 -33.65
N ARG A 403 23.67 17.58 -34.34
CA ARG A 403 22.31 17.34 -33.88
C ARG A 403 22.13 15.82 -33.67
N PRO A 404 21.59 15.36 -32.53
CA PRO A 404 21.38 13.94 -32.31
C PRO A 404 20.42 13.41 -33.38
N VAL A 405 20.89 12.44 -34.17
CA VAL A 405 20.10 11.79 -35.20
C VAL A 405 19.30 10.67 -34.53
N PRO A 406 17.97 10.57 -34.77
CA PRO A 406 17.17 9.50 -34.19
C PRO A 406 17.57 8.14 -34.78
N LEU A 407 17.86 7.18 -33.90
CA LEU A 407 18.22 5.81 -34.25
C LEU A 407 16.94 4.99 -34.44
N LYS A 408 16.88 4.21 -35.52
CA LYS A 408 15.69 3.42 -35.88
C LYS A 408 15.81 1.99 -35.35
N TYR A 409 14.69 1.42 -34.92
CA TYR A 409 14.61 0.03 -34.48
C TYR A 409 13.24 -0.56 -34.79
N ASN A 410 13.19 -1.90 -34.81
CA ASN A 410 11.95 -2.67 -34.91
C ASN A 410 11.80 -3.54 -33.66
N LEU A 411 10.63 -3.48 -33.02
CA LEU A 411 10.30 -4.28 -31.83
C LEU A 411 9.18 -5.27 -32.18
N ARG A 412 9.32 -6.52 -31.74
CA ARG A 412 8.31 -7.57 -31.90
C ARG A 412 8.22 -8.42 -30.63
N ILE A 413 7.00 -8.83 -30.27
CA ILE A 413 6.75 -9.80 -29.19
C ILE A 413 6.11 -11.05 -29.80
N THR A 414 6.68 -12.23 -29.55
CA THR A 414 6.16 -13.52 -30.01
C THR A 414 5.86 -14.44 -28.83
N THR A 415 4.93 -15.37 -29.04
CA THR A 415 4.65 -16.48 -28.12
C THR A 415 4.85 -17.81 -28.85
N ASN A 416 5.28 -18.85 -28.12
CA ASN A 416 5.43 -20.19 -28.68
C ASN A 416 4.12 -20.76 -29.28
N ALA A 417 2.95 -20.19 -28.94
CA ALA A 417 1.65 -20.60 -29.50
C ALA A 417 1.43 -20.11 -30.95
N ALA A 418 2.09 -19.02 -31.36
CA ALA A 418 1.89 -18.41 -32.69
C ALA A 418 2.66 -19.12 -33.82
N ASP A 419 3.61 -20.02 -33.51
CA ASP A 419 4.42 -20.73 -34.51
C ASP A 419 3.98 -22.20 -34.75
N ARG A 420 2.75 -22.58 -34.38
CA ARG A 420 2.19 -23.90 -34.76
C ARG A 420 1.36 -23.89 -36.04
N VAL A 421 1.27 -22.76 -36.74
CA VAL A 421 0.65 -22.68 -38.08
C VAL A 421 1.54 -21.80 -38.95
N ASP A 422 2.12 -22.39 -39.99
CA ASP A 422 3.07 -21.81 -40.98
C ASP A 422 4.57 -21.76 -40.65
N GLU A 423 5.14 -22.89 -40.22
CA GLU A 423 6.51 -23.27 -40.59
C GLU A 423 6.57 -24.71 -41.11
N THR A 424 6.02 -24.93 -42.31
CA THR A 424 6.62 -25.87 -43.27
C THR A 424 7.34 -25.05 -44.33
N ALA A 425 8.36 -24.34 -43.89
CA ALA A 425 9.37 -23.71 -44.73
C ALA A 425 10.73 -23.97 -44.06
N ASP A 426 11.30 -25.11 -44.41
CA ASP A 426 12.73 -25.44 -44.41
C ASP A 426 13.61 -24.68 -43.41
N THR A 427 13.65 -25.13 -42.15
CA THR A 427 14.83 -24.98 -41.29
C THR A 427 15.87 -26.04 -41.66
N ASP A 428 16.46 -25.89 -42.85
CA ASP A 428 17.81 -26.41 -43.11
C ASP A 428 18.83 -25.41 -42.51
N GLU A 429 18.95 -25.42 -41.18
CA GLU A 429 20.09 -24.84 -40.45
C GLU A 429 20.86 -25.93 -39.70
N HIS A 430 21.04 -27.06 -40.36
CA HIS A 430 22.37 -27.65 -40.45
C HIS A 430 22.77 -27.55 -41.92
N ALA A 431 23.31 -26.39 -42.30
CA ALA A 431 24.34 -26.39 -43.33
C ALA A 431 25.53 -27.17 -42.78
N GLU A 432 25.42 -28.51 -42.73
CA GLU A 432 26.56 -29.34 -43.06
C GLU A 432 26.97 -28.86 -44.44
N GLU A 433 27.94 -27.94 -44.47
CA GLU A 433 28.63 -27.58 -45.70
C GLU A 433 28.96 -28.91 -46.37
N SER A 434 28.37 -29.13 -47.54
CA SER A 434 28.54 -30.33 -48.34
C SER A 434 29.96 -30.32 -48.88
N HIS A 435 30.91 -30.71 -48.02
CA HIS A 435 32.31 -30.78 -48.36
C HIS A 435 32.52 -31.86 -49.40
N ALA A 436 33.27 -31.53 -50.44
CA ALA A 436 33.60 -32.52 -51.44
C ALA A 436 34.46 -33.62 -50.77
N PRO A 437 34.30 -34.90 -51.14
CA PRO A 437 35.15 -35.97 -50.62
C PRO A 437 36.61 -35.68 -51.04
N GLY A 438 37.42 -35.20 -50.09
CA GLY A 438 38.78 -34.72 -50.31
C GLY A 438 39.10 -33.33 -49.74
N ASP A 439 38.15 -32.66 -49.08
CA ASP A 439 38.40 -31.40 -48.38
C ASP A 439 38.84 -31.63 -46.92
N VAL A 440 39.84 -30.87 -46.47
CA VAL A 440 40.39 -30.92 -45.12
C VAL A 440 40.28 -29.53 -44.50
N GLN A 441 39.84 -29.46 -43.24
CA GLN A 441 39.70 -28.19 -42.53
C GLN A 441 41.07 -27.61 -42.15
N CYS A 442 41.31 -26.36 -42.53
CA CYS A 442 42.52 -25.64 -42.14
C CYS A 442 42.51 -25.32 -40.63
N LYS A 443 43.59 -25.65 -39.91
CA LYS A 443 43.70 -25.42 -38.45
C LYS A 443 43.76 -23.94 -38.04
N ASN A 444 44.07 -23.03 -38.97
CA ASN A 444 44.26 -21.60 -38.67
C ASN A 444 43.07 -20.73 -39.07
N CYS A 445 42.43 -20.94 -40.23
CA CYS A 445 41.23 -20.19 -40.63
C CYS A 445 39.91 -20.97 -40.51
N GLN A 446 39.97 -22.24 -40.13
CA GLN A 446 38.82 -23.15 -40.02
C GLN A 446 37.99 -23.34 -41.30
N GLN A 447 38.44 -22.81 -42.43
CA GLN A 447 37.82 -23.04 -43.74
C GLN A 447 38.20 -24.42 -44.29
N TRP A 448 37.25 -25.03 -44.99
CA TRP A 448 37.44 -26.30 -45.67
C TRP A 448 38.11 -26.08 -47.02
N VAL A 449 39.24 -26.77 -47.23
CA VAL A 449 40.09 -26.58 -48.40
C VAL A 449 40.45 -27.95 -48.98
N PRO A 450 40.46 -28.13 -50.31
CA PRO A 450 40.89 -29.39 -50.92
C PRO A 450 42.30 -29.78 -50.46
N GLU A 451 42.51 -31.06 -50.10
CA GLU A 451 43.77 -31.59 -49.55
C GLU A 451 44.99 -31.23 -50.42
N ARG A 452 44.82 -31.27 -51.76
CA ARG A 452 45.84 -30.90 -52.76
C ARG A 452 46.34 -29.45 -52.66
N THR A 453 45.53 -28.55 -52.10
CA THR A 453 45.82 -27.10 -51.99
C THR A 453 46.04 -26.65 -50.56
N LEU A 454 45.91 -27.55 -49.57
CA LEU A 454 46.06 -27.26 -48.15
C LEU A 454 47.40 -26.56 -47.86
N VAL A 455 48.51 -27.07 -48.41
CA VAL A 455 49.85 -26.52 -48.14
C VAL A 455 50.00 -25.07 -48.65
N LEU A 456 49.40 -24.74 -49.80
CA LEU A 456 49.44 -23.37 -50.35
C LEU A 456 48.51 -22.45 -49.56
N HIS A 457 47.34 -22.94 -49.20
CA HIS A 457 46.37 -22.21 -48.39
C HIS A 457 46.89 -21.95 -46.97
N GLU A 458 47.48 -22.95 -46.30
CA GLU A 458 48.05 -22.85 -44.96
C GLU A 458 49.18 -21.81 -44.90
N ASN A 459 50.07 -21.80 -45.91
CA ASN A 459 51.12 -20.79 -46.02
C ASN A 459 50.57 -19.38 -46.24
N PHE A 460 49.50 -19.21 -47.02
CA PHE A 460 48.85 -17.91 -47.22
C PHE A 460 48.07 -17.46 -45.98
N CYS A 461 47.35 -18.39 -45.36
CA CYS A 461 46.56 -18.19 -44.16
C CYS A 461 47.44 -17.82 -42.96
N LEU A 462 48.55 -18.52 -42.71
CA LEU A 462 49.47 -18.19 -41.61
C LEU A 462 50.17 -16.85 -41.81
N ARG A 463 50.30 -16.38 -43.05
CA ARG A 463 50.88 -15.06 -43.34
C ARG A 463 49.89 -13.93 -43.08
N ASN A 464 48.64 -14.09 -43.48
CA ASN A 464 47.66 -13.01 -43.48
C ASN A 464 46.69 -13.06 -42.31
N ASN A 465 46.43 -14.23 -41.74
CA ASN A 465 45.40 -14.44 -40.72
C ASN A 465 45.99 -14.89 -39.38
N THR A 466 45.31 -14.51 -38.31
CA THR A 466 45.59 -14.87 -36.92
C THR A 466 44.32 -15.37 -36.26
N LEU A 467 44.40 -16.58 -35.70
CA LEU A 467 43.37 -17.14 -34.83
C LEU A 467 43.52 -16.60 -33.41
N CYS A 468 42.46 -16.03 -32.86
CA CYS A 468 42.40 -15.72 -31.43
C CYS A 468 42.24 -17.01 -30.62
N GLN A 469 43.13 -17.24 -29.65
CA GLN A 469 43.12 -18.44 -28.82
C GLN A 469 41.99 -18.46 -27.77
N GLN A 470 41.33 -17.31 -27.53
CA GLN A 470 40.30 -17.15 -26.50
C GLN A 470 38.88 -17.17 -27.09
N CYS A 471 38.60 -16.47 -28.21
CA CYS A 471 37.29 -16.53 -28.87
C CYS A 471 37.21 -17.48 -30.07
N GLY A 472 38.35 -17.97 -30.59
CA GLY A 472 38.37 -18.82 -31.79
C GLY A 472 38.11 -18.08 -33.11
N ASN A 473 37.93 -16.74 -33.08
CA ASN A 473 37.73 -15.94 -34.28
C ASN A 473 39.04 -15.77 -35.07
N VAL A 474 38.90 -15.70 -36.39
CA VAL A 474 40.01 -15.56 -37.33
C VAL A 474 40.04 -14.13 -37.85
N PHE A 475 41.12 -13.43 -37.55
CA PHE A 475 41.32 -12.04 -37.98
C PHE A 475 42.41 -11.93 -39.02
N GLN A 476 42.44 -10.83 -39.76
CA GLN A 476 43.57 -10.50 -40.62
C GLN A 476 44.64 -9.76 -39.79
N LYS A 477 45.91 -10.10 -39.91
CA LYS A 477 47.02 -9.51 -39.12
C LYS A 477 47.16 -8.00 -39.24
N ARG A 478 46.61 -7.40 -40.30
CA ARG A 478 46.69 -5.97 -40.60
C ARG A 478 45.33 -5.27 -40.45
N SER A 479 44.28 -5.97 -39.99
CA SER A 479 42.98 -5.33 -39.78
C SER A 479 42.97 -4.57 -38.46
N THR A 480 42.30 -3.41 -38.47
CA THR A 480 42.03 -2.60 -37.27
C THR A 480 41.20 -3.37 -36.25
N GLU A 481 40.41 -4.35 -36.70
CA GLU A 481 39.61 -5.25 -35.85
C GLU A 481 40.48 -6.13 -34.95
N TRP A 482 41.67 -6.56 -35.40
CA TRP A 482 42.58 -7.36 -34.58
C TRP A 482 43.38 -6.49 -33.60
N GLU A 483 43.80 -5.31 -34.06
CA GLU A 483 44.52 -4.34 -33.22
C GLU A 483 43.67 -3.86 -32.05
N ASN A 484 42.35 -3.70 -32.28
CA ASN A 484 41.39 -3.28 -31.27
C ASN A 484 40.59 -4.45 -30.67
N HIS A 485 40.97 -5.70 -30.98
CA HIS A 485 40.35 -6.87 -30.39
C HIS A 485 40.67 -6.96 -28.89
N TRP A 486 39.64 -7.16 -28.09
CA TRP A 486 39.77 -7.20 -26.64
C TRP A 486 38.95 -8.33 -26.03
N HIS A 487 39.45 -8.80 -24.90
CA HIS A 487 38.79 -9.76 -24.02
C HIS A 487 38.68 -9.14 -22.64
N CYS A 488 37.54 -9.35 -21.98
CA CYS A 488 37.43 -9.01 -20.58
C CYS A 488 38.25 -10.00 -19.72
N PRO A 489 39.00 -9.54 -18.70
CA PRO A 489 39.66 -10.43 -17.75
C PRO A 489 38.69 -11.14 -16.79
N HIS A 490 37.51 -10.56 -16.57
CA HIS A 490 36.54 -11.01 -15.57
C HIS A 490 35.39 -11.84 -16.18
N ASP A 491 35.03 -11.54 -17.44
CA ASP A 491 33.91 -12.17 -18.15
C ASP A 491 34.36 -12.82 -19.47
N SER A 492 33.51 -13.67 -20.05
CA SER A 492 33.74 -14.27 -21.38
C SER A 492 33.41 -13.33 -22.55
N SER A 493 33.20 -12.05 -22.28
CA SER A 493 32.90 -11.03 -23.28
C SER A 493 34.13 -10.69 -24.12
N TYR A 494 33.89 -10.43 -25.40
CA TYR A 494 34.92 -10.01 -26.34
C TYR A 494 34.33 -9.04 -27.36
N GLY A 495 35.18 -8.19 -27.91
CA GLY A 495 34.80 -7.22 -28.93
C GLY A 495 35.98 -6.87 -29.81
N ASN A 496 35.69 -6.18 -30.92
CA ASN A 496 36.70 -5.80 -31.92
C ASN A 496 36.96 -4.29 -31.98
N ASP A 497 36.31 -3.51 -31.09
CA ASP A 497 36.38 -2.05 -31.06
C ASP A 497 36.74 -1.55 -29.66
N THR A 498 37.55 -0.49 -29.59
CA THR A 498 37.89 0.16 -28.30
C THR A 498 36.66 0.79 -27.63
N ALA A 499 35.74 1.36 -28.41
CA ALA A 499 34.47 1.90 -27.92
C ALA A 499 33.52 0.81 -27.39
N SER A 500 33.59 -0.43 -27.89
CA SER A 500 32.83 -1.54 -27.30
C SER A 500 33.44 -2.00 -25.97
N LYS A 501 34.77 -1.94 -25.83
CA LYS A 501 35.47 -2.21 -24.57
C LYS A 501 35.08 -1.23 -23.47
N GLN A 502 35.20 0.07 -23.76
CA GLN A 502 34.88 1.11 -22.78
C GLN A 502 33.42 1.02 -22.31
N ARG A 503 32.50 0.67 -23.20
CA ARG A 503 31.09 0.42 -22.83
C ARG A 503 30.90 -0.84 -22.01
N HIS A 504 31.59 -1.93 -22.32
CA HIS A 504 31.55 -3.11 -21.48
C HIS A 504 32.08 -2.81 -20.07
N ASP A 505 33.21 -2.12 -19.98
CA ASP A 505 33.79 -1.71 -18.71
C ASP A 505 32.86 -0.75 -17.95
N SER A 506 32.19 0.18 -18.64
CA SER A 506 31.21 1.08 -18.00
C SER A 506 29.96 0.36 -17.52
N ILE A 507 29.42 -0.60 -18.29
CA ILE A 507 28.19 -1.31 -17.95
C ILE A 507 28.43 -2.38 -16.87
N TYR A 508 29.56 -3.09 -16.88
CA TYR A 508 29.77 -4.27 -16.03
C TYR A 508 30.80 -4.08 -14.91
N HIS A 509 31.76 -3.15 -15.05
CA HIS A 509 32.87 -3.03 -14.11
C HIS A 509 32.95 -1.68 -13.39
N LYS A 510 32.30 -0.63 -13.89
CA LYS A 510 32.20 0.65 -13.19
C LYS A 510 31.35 0.49 -11.93
N THR A 511 31.84 1.02 -10.82
CA THR A 511 31.09 1.05 -9.56
C THR A 511 30.05 2.16 -9.61
N TYR A 512 28.82 1.84 -9.23
CA TYR A 512 27.70 2.77 -9.14
C TYR A 512 27.13 2.80 -7.73
N ASP A 513 26.83 4.00 -7.26
CA ASP A 513 26.11 4.22 -6.00
C ASP A 513 24.60 4.17 -6.25
N CYS A 514 23.87 3.52 -5.35
CA CYS A 514 22.41 3.57 -5.42
C CYS A 514 21.91 4.97 -5.03
N PRO A 515 21.00 5.59 -5.80
CA PRO A 515 20.48 6.91 -5.45
C PRO A 515 19.56 6.90 -4.22
N ASP A 516 18.95 5.74 -3.92
CA ASP A 516 17.91 5.61 -2.89
C ASP A 516 18.42 4.93 -1.60
N CYS A 517 19.66 4.44 -1.59
CA CYS A 517 20.23 3.76 -0.43
C CYS A 517 21.77 3.87 -0.42
N PRO A 518 22.44 3.66 0.73
CA PRO A 518 23.89 3.81 0.84
C PRO A 518 24.71 2.67 0.21
N ALA A 519 24.08 1.73 -0.50
CA ALA A 519 24.76 0.57 -1.09
C ALA A 519 25.44 0.90 -2.42
N GLN A 520 26.59 0.27 -2.66
CA GLN A 520 27.39 0.41 -3.88
C GLN A 520 27.44 -0.92 -4.62
N PHE A 521 27.43 -0.88 -5.95
CA PHE A 521 27.38 -2.06 -6.80
C PHE A 521 28.35 -1.96 -7.98
N GLU A 522 28.95 -3.09 -8.35
CA GLU A 522 29.80 -3.20 -9.55
C GLU A 522 28.92 -3.52 -10.77
N GLY A 523 28.83 -2.57 -11.70
CA GLY A 523 28.04 -2.66 -12.91
C GLY A 523 26.56 -2.24 -12.77
N LEU A 524 25.96 -1.87 -13.90
CA LEU A 524 24.55 -1.51 -14.02
C LEU A 524 23.59 -2.69 -13.79
N PRO A 525 23.86 -3.93 -14.25
CA PRO A 525 22.93 -5.05 -14.03
C PRO A 525 22.76 -5.41 -12.55
N SER A 526 23.82 -5.30 -11.75
CA SER A 526 23.77 -5.59 -10.31
C SER A 526 23.00 -4.50 -9.55
N LEU A 527 23.20 -3.23 -9.90
CA LEU A 527 22.41 -2.10 -9.41
C LEU A 527 20.93 -2.24 -9.79
N ALA A 528 20.63 -2.60 -11.04
CA ALA A 528 19.27 -2.82 -11.53
C ALA A 528 18.55 -3.93 -10.77
N ARG A 529 19.24 -5.04 -10.50
CA ARG A 529 18.73 -6.13 -9.65
C ARG A 529 18.42 -5.62 -8.25
N HIS A 530 19.33 -4.86 -7.63
CA HIS A 530 19.09 -4.28 -6.30
C HIS A 530 17.87 -3.35 -6.30
N ARG A 531 17.79 -2.39 -7.22
CA ARG A 531 16.67 -1.42 -7.33
C ARG A 531 15.32 -2.06 -7.59
N THR A 532 15.28 -3.26 -8.16
CA THR A 532 14.05 -4.01 -8.44
C THR A 532 13.71 -5.08 -7.40
N THR A 533 14.56 -5.33 -6.39
CA THR A 533 14.33 -6.41 -5.41
C THR A 533 14.42 -5.93 -3.96
N GLU A 534 15.59 -5.45 -3.55
CA GLU A 534 15.96 -5.20 -2.14
C GLU A 534 16.12 -3.71 -1.80
N CYS A 535 15.95 -2.82 -2.77
CA CYS A 535 16.16 -1.40 -2.53
C CYS A 535 15.04 -0.82 -1.66
N PRO A 536 15.36 -0.10 -0.56
CA PRO A 536 14.35 0.49 0.31
C PRO A 536 13.49 1.55 -0.40
N GLY A 537 14.07 2.29 -1.36
CA GLY A 537 13.37 3.31 -2.15
C GLY A 537 12.54 2.77 -3.31
N LYS A 538 12.51 1.44 -3.51
CA LYS A 538 11.71 0.81 -4.55
C LYS A 538 10.22 1.13 -4.34
N LEU A 539 9.55 1.63 -5.37
CA LEU A 539 8.15 2.04 -5.29
C LEU A 539 7.19 0.85 -5.41
N ILE A 540 6.27 0.78 -4.46
CA ILE A 540 5.20 -0.21 -4.37
C ILE A 540 3.84 0.49 -4.26
N LEU A 541 2.79 -0.20 -4.73
CA LEU A 541 1.41 0.18 -4.49
C LEU A 541 0.92 -0.61 -3.27
N CYS A 542 0.86 0.06 -2.12
CA CYS A 542 0.45 -0.58 -0.87
C CYS A 542 -1.00 -1.03 -0.96
N GLN A 543 -1.27 -2.31 -0.66
CA GLN A 543 -2.63 -2.85 -0.68
C GLN A 543 -3.57 -2.30 0.42
N PHE A 544 -3.03 -1.62 1.44
CA PHE A 544 -3.80 -1.11 2.58
C PHE A 544 -4.08 0.40 2.52
N CYS A 545 -3.13 1.24 2.06
CA CYS A 545 -3.38 2.67 1.82
C CYS A 545 -3.67 3.01 0.35
N HIS A 546 -3.43 2.10 -0.60
CA HIS A 546 -3.62 2.31 -2.04
C HIS A 546 -2.81 3.48 -2.62
N LEU A 547 -1.70 3.83 -1.96
CA LEU A 547 -0.77 4.87 -2.41
C LEU A 547 0.53 4.27 -2.94
N LEU A 548 1.17 5.01 -3.84
CA LEU A 548 2.53 4.72 -4.31
C LEU A 548 3.54 5.24 -3.29
N VAL A 549 4.26 4.32 -2.67
CA VAL A 549 5.16 4.57 -1.54
C VAL A 549 6.45 3.76 -1.69
N PRO A 550 7.58 4.20 -1.10
CA PRO A 550 8.77 3.36 -1.04
C PRO A 550 8.51 2.10 -0.21
N GLN A 551 9.23 1.02 -0.53
CA GLN A 551 9.12 -0.28 0.13
C GLN A 551 9.43 -0.20 1.63
N LYS A 552 10.35 0.71 2.01
CA LYS A 552 10.72 1.00 3.40
C LYS A 552 10.73 2.51 3.64
N GLY A 553 9.83 3.00 4.48
CA GLY A 553 9.88 4.35 5.05
C GLY A 553 10.88 4.46 6.22
N GLU A 554 11.08 5.67 6.73
CA GLU A 554 12.03 5.94 7.82
C GLU A 554 11.66 5.24 9.14
N SER A 555 10.37 5.04 9.39
CA SER A 555 9.84 4.38 10.59
C SER A 555 9.61 2.87 10.43
N ASP A 556 9.83 2.34 9.24
CA ASP A 556 9.46 0.96 8.90
C ASP A 556 10.57 -0.04 9.30
N PRO A 557 10.21 -1.29 9.61
CA PRO A 557 11.18 -2.33 9.96
C PRO A 557 12.12 -2.64 8.79
N ASP A 558 13.19 -3.37 9.08
CA ASP A 558 14.13 -3.73 8.04
C ASP A 558 13.58 -4.81 7.09
N LEU A 559 14.09 -4.85 5.86
CA LEU A 559 13.68 -5.82 4.85
C LEU A 559 13.95 -7.27 5.26
N HIS A 560 15.03 -7.47 6.03
CA HIS A 560 15.45 -8.79 6.52
C HIS A 560 14.84 -9.15 7.88
N ASP A 561 13.91 -8.34 8.39
CA ASP A 561 13.17 -8.68 9.60
C ASP A 561 12.40 -10.00 9.38
N PRO A 562 12.51 -11.00 10.27
CA PRO A 562 11.79 -12.26 10.14
C PRO A 562 10.27 -12.07 9.96
N GLU A 563 9.65 -11.06 10.56
CA GLU A 563 8.20 -10.84 10.39
C GLU A 563 7.85 -10.42 8.96
N VAL A 564 8.68 -9.58 8.33
CA VAL A 564 8.53 -9.15 6.93
C VAL A 564 8.70 -10.35 6.00
N MET A 565 9.76 -11.13 6.20
CA MET A 565 10.07 -12.29 5.36
C MET A 565 9.02 -13.41 5.43
N LEU A 566 8.47 -13.70 6.62
CA LEU A 566 7.43 -14.73 6.77
C LEU A 566 6.05 -14.27 6.34
N SER A 567 5.71 -12.99 6.56
CA SER A 567 4.40 -12.45 6.15
C SER A 567 4.26 -12.31 4.64
N GLY A 568 5.39 -12.26 3.93
CA GLY A 568 5.43 -11.99 2.50
C GLY A 568 4.99 -10.57 2.16
N LEU A 569 4.81 -9.67 3.13
CA LEU A 569 4.48 -8.27 2.92
C LEU A 569 5.75 -7.43 2.83
N THR A 570 5.65 -6.25 2.22
CA THR A 570 6.73 -5.26 2.31
C THR A 570 6.75 -4.59 3.70
N PRO A 571 7.89 -4.02 4.14
CA PRO A 571 7.99 -3.32 5.42
C PRO A 571 6.91 -2.26 5.63
N HIS A 572 6.65 -1.44 4.61
CA HIS A 572 5.58 -0.46 4.65
C HIS A 572 4.21 -1.13 4.85
N GLU A 573 3.87 -2.14 4.05
CA GLU A 573 2.59 -2.87 4.16
C GLU A 573 2.43 -3.58 5.50
N LEU A 574 3.52 -4.00 6.15
CA LEU A 574 3.49 -4.61 7.47
C LEU A 574 2.98 -3.63 8.53
N VAL A 575 3.54 -2.42 8.55
CA VAL A 575 3.14 -1.34 9.47
C VAL A 575 1.73 -0.88 9.15
N ASP A 576 1.46 -0.65 7.88
CA ASP A 576 0.22 -0.05 7.40
C ASP A 576 -0.96 -1.03 7.51
N GLY A 577 -0.70 -2.34 7.33
CA GLY A 577 -1.61 -3.44 7.60
C GLY A 577 -1.82 -3.74 9.10
N GLY A 578 -1.00 -3.15 9.98
CA GLY A 578 -1.16 -3.18 11.43
C GLY A 578 -2.31 -2.29 11.93
N ARG A 579 -2.80 -1.35 11.09
CA ARG A 579 -3.98 -0.55 11.39
C ARG A 579 -5.21 -1.43 11.56
N THR A 580 -6.11 -1.06 12.47
CA THR A 580 -7.29 -1.85 12.80
C THR A 580 -8.55 -1.28 12.18
N THR A 581 -9.43 -2.17 11.71
CA THR A 581 -10.79 -1.85 11.25
C THR A 581 -11.81 -2.74 11.95
N GLU A 582 -13.08 -2.32 11.95
CA GLU A 582 -14.16 -3.12 12.51
C GLU A 582 -14.70 -4.12 11.48
N CYS A 583 -14.91 -5.37 11.91
CA CYS A 583 -15.56 -6.37 11.07
C CYS A 583 -17.05 -6.06 10.91
N HIS A 584 -17.55 -6.00 9.68
CA HIS A 584 -18.97 -5.76 9.40
C HIS A 584 -19.92 -6.91 9.83
N LEU A 585 -19.40 -8.09 10.17
CA LEU A 585 -20.20 -9.25 10.63
C LEU A 585 -20.33 -9.30 12.15
N CYS A 586 -19.26 -9.02 12.89
CA CYS A 586 -19.21 -9.18 14.34
C CYS A 586 -18.81 -7.93 15.13
N SER A 587 -18.50 -6.82 14.44
CA SER A 587 -18.04 -5.54 15.02
C SER A 587 -16.80 -5.67 15.91
N LYS A 588 -16.04 -6.76 15.79
CA LYS A 588 -14.74 -6.89 16.44
C LYS A 588 -13.72 -6.04 15.70
N ILE A 589 -12.81 -5.43 16.48
CA ILE A 589 -11.66 -4.69 15.97
C ILE A 589 -10.60 -5.71 15.55
N VAL A 590 -10.25 -5.71 14.27
CA VAL A 590 -9.29 -6.64 13.65
C VAL A 590 -8.27 -5.84 12.86
N ARG A 591 -7.02 -6.30 12.79
CA ARG A 591 -5.98 -5.68 11.94
C ARG A 591 -6.31 -5.87 10.47
N LEU A 592 -5.99 -4.89 9.62
CA LEU A 592 -6.25 -4.95 8.18
C LEU A 592 -5.62 -6.18 7.54
N ARG A 593 -4.38 -6.52 7.93
CA ARG A 593 -3.66 -7.72 7.47
C ARG A 593 -4.39 -9.02 7.81
N ASP A 594 -5.03 -9.08 8.97
CA ASP A 594 -5.67 -10.30 9.48
C ASP A 594 -7.14 -10.42 9.07
N MET A 595 -7.73 -9.39 8.47
CA MET A 595 -9.14 -9.35 8.09
C MET A 595 -9.54 -10.53 7.20
N ASN A 596 -8.69 -10.90 6.25
CA ASN A 596 -9.00 -12.01 5.32
C ASN A 596 -9.06 -13.36 6.06
N THR A 597 -8.16 -13.58 7.03
CA THR A 597 -8.17 -14.78 7.88
C THR A 597 -9.37 -14.78 8.84
N HIS A 598 -9.76 -13.61 9.34
CA HIS A 598 -10.92 -13.43 10.19
C HIS A 598 -12.24 -13.72 9.46
N LEU A 599 -12.37 -13.25 8.21
CA LEU A 599 -13.52 -13.55 7.36
C LEU A 599 -13.59 -15.05 7.02
N ARG A 600 -12.45 -15.69 6.73
CA ARG A 600 -12.39 -17.16 6.59
C ARG A 600 -12.86 -17.91 7.83
N HIS A 601 -12.51 -17.41 9.03
CA HIS A 601 -13.02 -17.99 10.27
C HIS A 601 -14.54 -17.86 10.39
N HIS A 602 -15.11 -16.73 9.96
CA HIS A 602 -16.56 -16.57 9.88
C HIS A 602 -17.21 -17.57 8.91
N ASP A 603 -16.61 -17.81 7.75
CA ASP A 603 -17.10 -18.80 6.79
C ASP A 603 -17.02 -20.23 7.35
N LEU A 604 -15.92 -20.57 8.02
CA LEU A 604 -15.77 -21.87 8.69
C LEU A 604 -16.79 -22.06 9.81
N GLU A 605 -17.04 -21.03 10.63
CA GLU A 605 -18.12 -21.05 11.63
C GLU A 605 -19.49 -21.20 10.96
N ARG A 606 -19.76 -20.48 9.87
CA ARG A 606 -21.03 -20.54 9.15
C ARG A 606 -21.31 -21.95 8.63
N VAL A 607 -20.30 -22.61 8.07
CA VAL A 607 -20.42 -23.97 7.52
C VAL A 607 -20.48 -25.05 8.62
N SER A 608 -19.77 -24.87 9.73
CA SER A 608 -19.72 -25.85 10.83
C SER A 608 -20.91 -25.79 11.79
N ARG A 609 -21.76 -24.76 11.73
CA ARG A 609 -22.90 -24.60 12.62
C ARG A 609 -23.94 -25.72 12.40
N PRO A 610 -24.37 -26.42 13.47
CA PRO A 610 -25.44 -27.39 13.37
C PRO A 610 -26.77 -26.67 13.06
N PRO A 611 -27.70 -27.33 12.34
CA PRO A 611 -28.99 -26.74 12.02
C PRO A 611 -29.77 -26.43 13.31
N PRO A 612 -30.42 -25.26 13.41
CA PRO A 612 -31.15 -24.85 14.60
C PRO A 612 -32.35 -25.77 14.83
N ARG A 613 -32.64 -26.09 16.10
CA ARG A 613 -33.81 -26.90 16.45
C ARG A 613 -35.07 -26.03 16.34
N ILE A 614 -36.02 -26.44 15.51
CA ILE A 614 -37.30 -25.75 15.32
C ILE A 614 -38.42 -26.40 16.13
N CYS A 615 -39.49 -25.65 16.40
CA CYS A 615 -40.71 -26.19 16.98
C CYS A 615 -41.30 -27.28 16.07
N LEU A 616 -41.64 -28.44 16.64
CA LEU A 616 -42.26 -29.56 15.90
C LEU A 616 -43.70 -29.29 15.46
N ASN A 617 -44.30 -28.18 15.89
CA ASN A 617 -45.58 -27.74 15.34
C ASN A 617 -45.35 -27.15 13.94
N GLN A 618 -45.87 -27.82 12.91
CA GLN A 618 -45.69 -27.45 11.51
C GLN A 618 -46.23 -26.06 11.16
N ASN A 619 -47.16 -25.52 11.96
CA ASN A 619 -47.67 -24.15 11.79
C ASN A 619 -46.87 -23.09 12.58
N CYS A 620 -45.75 -23.45 13.19
CA CYS A 620 -44.97 -22.57 14.06
C CYS A 620 -43.58 -22.30 13.46
N GLY A 621 -43.32 -21.02 13.14
CA GLY A 621 -42.01 -20.55 12.68
C GLY A 621 -41.14 -20.03 13.81
N ARG A 622 -41.02 -20.77 14.92
CA ARG A 622 -40.13 -20.43 16.04
C ARG A 622 -39.08 -21.51 16.26
N THR A 623 -37.88 -21.06 16.63
CA THR A 623 -36.78 -21.93 17.09
C THR A 623 -36.91 -22.25 18.57
N LEU A 624 -36.28 -23.35 18.99
CA LEU A 624 -36.21 -23.77 20.39
C LEU A 624 -34.92 -23.20 21.01
N THR A 625 -34.99 -22.02 21.60
CA THR A 625 -33.97 -21.56 22.56
C THR A 625 -34.12 -22.38 23.84
N GLY A 626 -33.00 -22.73 24.50
CA GLY A 626 -32.87 -23.85 25.46
C GLY A 626 -33.79 -23.91 26.71
N ALA A 627 -34.81 -23.05 26.79
CA ALA A 627 -35.82 -22.97 27.86
C ALA A 627 -37.17 -23.66 27.53
N GLY A 628 -37.30 -24.35 26.39
CA GLY A 628 -38.51 -25.14 26.05
C GLY A 628 -38.49 -26.57 26.59
N ASN A 629 -39.65 -27.21 26.68
CA ASN A 629 -39.76 -28.63 27.04
C ASN A 629 -39.11 -29.51 25.97
N LYS A 630 -37.85 -29.90 26.24
CA LYS A 630 -37.00 -30.71 25.35
C LYS A 630 -37.64 -32.04 24.96
N SER A 631 -38.49 -32.61 25.82
CA SER A 631 -39.17 -33.89 25.58
C SER A 631 -40.16 -33.86 24.41
N LEU A 632 -40.97 -32.81 24.28
CA LEU A 632 -42.01 -32.71 23.25
C LEU A 632 -41.61 -31.88 22.03
N GLY A 633 -40.48 -31.17 22.06
CA GLY A 633 -39.98 -30.35 20.94
C GLY A 633 -40.89 -29.18 20.57
N LEU A 634 -41.67 -28.65 21.53
CA LEU A 634 -42.58 -27.52 21.33
C LEU A 634 -42.04 -26.23 21.98
N CYS A 635 -42.26 -25.09 21.33
CA CYS A 635 -41.95 -23.79 21.93
C CYS A 635 -42.92 -23.47 23.09
N ASN A 636 -42.53 -22.55 23.97
CA ASN A 636 -43.31 -22.18 25.17
C ASN A 636 -44.75 -21.78 24.86
N ILE A 637 -45.00 -21.15 23.70
CA ILE A 637 -46.33 -20.71 23.29
C ILE A 637 -47.18 -21.88 22.76
N CYS A 638 -46.57 -22.83 22.07
CA CYS A 638 -47.28 -24.03 21.60
C CYS A 638 -47.58 -25.00 22.75
N PHE A 639 -46.69 -25.04 23.75
CA PHE A 639 -46.77 -25.90 24.91
C PHE A 639 -47.63 -25.31 26.05
N GLY A 640 -47.71 -23.98 26.20
CA GLY A 640 -48.48 -23.31 27.27
C GLY A 640 -49.91 -23.83 27.45
N PRO A 641 -50.72 -24.02 26.39
CA PRO A 641 -52.07 -24.58 26.50
C PRO A 641 -52.14 -26.05 26.95
N LEU A 642 -51.03 -26.77 26.90
CA LEU A 642 -50.90 -28.17 27.31
C LEU A 642 -50.34 -28.32 28.73
N TYR A 643 -49.77 -27.24 29.27
CA TYR A 643 -49.14 -27.19 30.58
C TYR A 643 -50.17 -27.25 31.70
N VAL A 644 -49.92 -28.13 32.66
CA VAL A 644 -50.66 -28.25 33.91
C VAL A 644 -49.66 -28.74 34.96
N ASP A 645 -49.67 -28.17 36.16
CA ASP A 645 -48.80 -28.55 37.29
C ASP A 645 -49.14 -29.92 37.93
N THR A 646 -49.91 -30.77 37.24
CA THR A 646 -50.30 -32.09 37.74
C THR A 646 -49.27 -33.16 37.38
N TYR A 647 -48.81 -33.89 38.40
CA TYR A 647 -47.86 -35.00 38.22
C TYR A 647 -48.51 -36.15 37.43
N ASP A 648 -48.05 -36.36 36.20
CA ASP A 648 -48.54 -37.38 35.26
C ASP A 648 -47.37 -38.28 34.78
N PRO A 649 -47.04 -39.36 35.51
CA PRO A 649 -45.88 -40.21 35.21
C PRO A 649 -46.05 -41.08 33.96
N GLU A 650 -47.28 -41.30 33.48
CA GLU A 650 -47.55 -42.10 32.26
C GLU A 650 -47.86 -41.23 31.02
N GLY A 651 -47.95 -39.91 31.16
CA GLY A 651 -48.26 -38.98 30.06
C GLY A 651 -49.67 -39.14 29.45
N LYS A 652 -50.52 -40.00 30.01
CA LYS A 652 -51.86 -40.30 29.49
C LYS A 652 -52.78 -39.08 29.58
N ALA A 653 -52.64 -38.26 30.61
CA ALA A 653 -53.43 -37.04 30.76
C ALA A 653 -52.98 -35.97 29.74
N LEU A 654 -51.67 -35.88 29.49
CA LEU A 654 -51.11 -35.02 28.44
C LEU A 654 -51.58 -35.44 27.04
N ARG A 655 -51.57 -36.74 26.71
CA ARG A 655 -52.10 -37.26 25.45
C ARG A 655 -53.59 -36.94 25.24
N ARG A 656 -54.41 -37.12 26.29
CA ARG A 656 -55.83 -36.70 26.27
C ARG A 656 -56.02 -35.19 26.11
N ARG A 657 -55.08 -34.35 26.59
CA ARG A 657 -55.12 -32.89 26.36
C ARG A 657 -54.81 -32.55 24.90
N ILE A 658 -53.84 -33.23 24.30
CA ILE A 658 -53.51 -33.10 22.88
C ILE A 658 -54.73 -33.48 22.01
N GLU A 659 -55.37 -34.63 22.28
CA GLU A 659 -56.59 -35.07 21.57
C GLU A 659 -57.73 -34.06 21.69
N ARG A 660 -57.99 -33.57 22.91
CA ARG A 660 -59.02 -32.55 23.16
C ARG A 660 -58.76 -31.25 22.39
N ARG A 661 -57.49 -30.83 22.29
CA ARG A 661 -57.12 -29.64 21.53
C ARG A 661 -57.39 -29.81 20.04
N TYR A 662 -57.03 -30.95 19.45
CA TYR A 662 -57.35 -31.25 18.05
C TYR A 662 -58.86 -31.35 17.80
N LEU A 663 -59.61 -32.00 18.71
CA LEU A 663 -61.07 -32.08 18.63
C LEU A 663 -61.72 -30.70 18.62
N SER A 664 -61.27 -29.80 19.51
CA SER A 664 -61.76 -28.42 19.53
C SER A 664 -61.41 -27.67 18.23
N GLN A 665 -60.17 -27.79 17.72
CA GLN A 665 -59.76 -27.14 16.47
C GLN A 665 -60.61 -27.57 15.26
N LEU A 666 -61.02 -28.84 15.18
CA LEU A 666 -61.80 -29.37 14.06
C LEU A 666 -63.32 -29.18 14.23
N MET A 667 -63.84 -29.16 15.46
CA MET A 667 -65.28 -28.95 15.70
C MET A 667 -65.70 -27.48 15.70
N THR A 668 -65.02 -26.65 16.50
CA THR A 668 -65.37 -25.24 16.69
C THR A 668 -64.54 -24.32 15.80
N GLY A 669 -63.30 -24.71 15.49
CA GLY A 669 -62.34 -23.82 14.85
C GLY A 669 -61.75 -22.81 15.82
N CYS A 670 -60.71 -22.10 15.39
CA CYS A 670 -60.05 -21.08 16.22
C CYS A 670 -60.64 -19.68 16.07
N GLY A 671 -61.53 -19.45 15.09
CA GLY A 671 -62.22 -18.17 14.87
C GLY A 671 -61.33 -17.02 14.38
N LYS A 672 -60.04 -17.27 14.11
CA LYS A 672 -59.08 -16.23 13.72
C LYS A 672 -59.01 -16.09 12.18
N PRO A 673 -59.01 -14.85 11.65
CA PRO A 673 -59.09 -14.61 10.21
C PRO A 673 -57.81 -14.97 9.44
N TRP A 674 -56.63 -14.94 10.06
CA TRP A 674 -55.36 -15.29 9.41
C TRP A 674 -55.00 -16.77 9.51
N CYS A 675 -55.84 -17.60 10.13
CA CYS A 675 -55.52 -19.02 10.31
C CYS A 675 -55.58 -19.78 8.98
N GLN A 676 -54.44 -20.35 8.57
CA GLN A 676 -54.31 -21.20 7.38
C GLN A 676 -54.04 -22.68 7.71
N ASN A 677 -54.30 -23.10 8.96
CA ASN A 677 -54.04 -24.47 9.38
C ASN A 677 -55.06 -25.44 8.75
N GLY A 678 -54.57 -26.45 8.02
CA GLY A 678 -55.40 -27.51 7.42
C GLY A 678 -56.13 -28.40 8.44
N TYR A 679 -55.69 -28.41 9.70
CA TYR A 679 -56.34 -29.15 10.80
C TYR A 679 -57.21 -28.25 11.70
N CYS A 680 -57.72 -27.15 11.15
CA CYS A 680 -58.64 -26.24 11.82
C CYS A 680 -59.88 -26.01 10.95
N LYS A 681 -61.08 -26.03 11.54
CA LYS A 681 -62.33 -25.74 10.81
C LYS A 681 -62.31 -24.37 10.12
N THR A 682 -61.86 -23.35 10.84
CA THR A 682 -61.74 -21.96 10.32
C THR A 682 -60.71 -21.86 9.19
N GLY A 683 -59.62 -22.63 9.26
CA GLY A 683 -58.59 -22.67 8.21
C GLY A 683 -59.07 -23.41 6.96
N LYS A 684 -59.68 -24.60 7.12
CA LYS A 684 -60.25 -25.36 6.01
C LYS A 684 -61.30 -24.56 5.22
N GLN A 685 -62.14 -23.80 5.91
CA GLN A 685 -63.15 -22.93 5.28
C GLN A 685 -62.56 -21.83 4.38
N LYS A 686 -61.27 -21.50 4.55
CA LYS A 686 -60.58 -20.50 3.74
C LYS A 686 -59.73 -21.11 2.63
N THR A 687 -59.17 -22.29 2.86
CA THR A 687 -58.27 -22.96 1.91
C THR A 687 -59.02 -23.83 0.90
N GLN A 688 -60.20 -24.35 1.25
CA GLN A 688 -61.04 -25.15 0.34
C GLN A 688 -62.13 -24.28 -0.29
N THR A 689 -62.27 -24.39 -1.61
CA THR A 689 -63.34 -23.76 -2.41
C THR A 689 -64.72 -24.39 -2.20
N ASP A 690 -64.76 -25.63 -1.67
CA ASP A 690 -65.99 -26.34 -1.36
C ASP A 690 -66.47 -26.09 0.09
N PRO A 691 -67.79 -26.05 0.35
CA PRO A 691 -68.31 -25.86 1.70
C PRO A 691 -67.88 -27.02 2.61
N VAL A 692 -67.07 -26.69 3.62
CA VAL A 692 -66.57 -27.64 4.62
C VAL A 692 -67.74 -28.24 5.40
N VAL A 693 -68.03 -29.53 5.15
CA VAL A 693 -69.05 -30.29 5.87
C VAL A 693 -68.68 -30.39 7.35
N ALA A 694 -69.65 -30.16 8.24
CA ALA A 694 -69.47 -30.34 9.67
C ALA A 694 -69.24 -31.83 9.98
N MET A 695 -68.00 -32.19 10.28
CA MET A 695 -67.63 -33.57 10.60
C MET A 695 -68.17 -33.99 11.97
N SER A 696 -68.63 -35.24 12.09
CA SER A 696 -69.02 -35.82 13.36
C SER A 696 -67.81 -36.11 14.26
N VAL A 697 -68.02 -36.21 15.57
CA VAL A 697 -66.96 -36.55 16.54
C VAL A 697 -66.23 -37.85 16.15
N ALA A 698 -66.98 -38.85 15.69
CA ALA A 698 -66.44 -40.15 15.27
C ALA A 698 -65.52 -40.04 14.05
N GLU A 699 -65.83 -39.16 13.09
CA GLU A 699 -64.98 -38.91 11.92
C GLU A 699 -63.73 -38.10 12.28
N ILE A 700 -63.88 -37.12 13.16
CA ILE A 700 -62.75 -36.31 13.65
C ILE A 700 -61.76 -37.17 14.44
N THR A 701 -62.24 -38.09 15.30
CA THR A 701 -61.36 -39.01 16.03
C THR A 701 -60.60 -39.95 15.09
N LYS A 702 -61.17 -40.38 13.96
CA LYS A 702 -60.46 -41.17 12.93
C LYS A 702 -59.32 -40.39 12.28
N VAL A 703 -59.48 -39.07 12.10
CA VAL A 703 -58.44 -38.18 11.54
C VAL A 703 -57.33 -37.86 12.55
N ILE A 704 -57.67 -37.72 13.84
CA ILE A 704 -56.70 -37.34 14.89
C ILE A 704 -55.88 -38.54 15.38
N ARG A 705 -56.46 -39.74 15.42
CA ARG A 705 -55.78 -40.96 15.91
C ARG A 705 -54.36 -41.17 15.31
N PRO A 706 -54.16 -41.12 13.98
CA PRO A 706 -52.82 -41.27 13.39
C PRO A 706 -51.86 -40.11 13.70
N LEU A 707 -52.35 -38.94 14.14
CA LEU A 707 -51.52 -37.79 14.50
C LEU A 707 -51.05 -37.84 15.96
N VAL A 708 -51.80 -38.52 16.83
CA VAL A 708 -51.52 -38.57 18.28
C VAL A 708 -50.84 -39.88 18.70
N GLU A 709 -51.10 -40.99 18.00
CA GLU A 709 -50.42 -42.27 18.23
C GLU A 709 -48.88 -42.23 18.16
N PRO A 710 -48.23 -41.52 17.23
CA PRO A 710 -46.77 -41.46 17.15
C PRO A 710 -46.14 -40.50 18.15
N VAL A 711 -46.93 -39.72 18.91
CA VAL A 711 -46.41 -38.72 19.85
C VAL A 711 -45.81 -39.42 21.07
N ASN A 712 -44.51 -39.27 21.24
CA ASN A 712 -43.85 -39.73 22.46
C ASN A 712 -44.07 -38.70 23.59
N VAL A 713 -44.59 -39.18 24.71
CA VAL A 713 -44.93 -38.36 25.89
C VAL A 713 -43.95 -38.62 27.04
N ASN A 714 -43.02 -39.56 26.86
CA ASN A 714 -42.02 -39.87 27.87
C ASN A 714 -41.00 -38.73 28.00
N PRO A 715 -40.62 -38.33 29.22
CA PRO A 715 -39.68 -37.24 29.45
C PRO A 715 -38.24 -37.56 28.98
N ASP A 716 -37.87 -38.84 28.90
CA ASP A 716 -36.51 -39.29 28.60
C ASP A 716 -36.20 -39.47 27.10
N VAL A 717 -37.22 -39.48 26.25
CA VAL A 717 -37.07 -39.74 24.81
C VAL A 717 -37.63 -38.56 24.02
N GLU A 718 -36.81 -38.01 23.13
CA GLU A 718 -37.22 -36.90 22.27
C GLU A 718 -38.34 -37.33 21.32
N ASN A 719 -39.42 -36.57 21.30
CA ASN A 719 -40.49 -36.76 20.34
C ASN A 719 -40.05 -36.31 18.94
N THR A 720 -40.32 -37.12 17.92
CA THR A 720 -40.08 -36.79 16.51
C THR A 720 -41.37 -36.55 15.73
N ALA A 721 -42.54 -36.80 16.35
CA ALA A 721 -43.83 -36.65 15.69
C ALA A 721 -44.22 -35.17 15.51
N PRO A 722 -44.71 -34.77 14.32
CA PRO A 722 -45.14 -33.40 14.05
C PRO A 722 -46.47 -33.07 14.72
N PHE A 723 -46.62 -31.81 15.15
CA PHE A 723 -47.89 -31.26 15.64
C PHE A 723 -48.50 -30.29 14.62
N TYR A 724 -49.82 -30.12 14.68
CA TYR A 724 -50.60 -29.26 13.78
C TYR A 724 -51.58 -28.39 14.57
N PHE A 725 -51.06 -27.71 15.59
CA PHE A 725 -51.88 -26.83 16.42
C PHE A 725 -52.02 -25.45 15.78
N CYS A 726 -53.15 -24.79 16.01
CA CYS A 726 -53.29 -23.37 15.69
C CYS A 726 -52.33 -22.56 16.57
N THR A 727 -51.52 -21.72 15.91
CA THR A 727 -50.53 -20.83 16.49
C THR A 727 -51.02 -19.39 16.49
N ASP A 728 -50.16 -18.46 16.89
CA ASP A 728 -50.31 -17.01 16.74
C ASP A 728 -49.96 -16.53 15.31
N GLU A 729 -50.39 -15.33 14.96
CA GLU A 729 -50.23 -14.75 13.62
C GLU A 729 -48.76 -14.65 13.22
N THR A 730 -47.91 -14.19 14.14
CA THR A 730 -46.47 -14.04 13.88
C THR A 730 -45.79 -15.38 13.64
N GLY A 731 -46.16 -16.42 14.41
CA GLY A 731 -45.63 -17.77 14.25
C GLY A 731 -46.06 -18.41 12.93
N GLN A 732 -47.30 -18.20 12.49
CA GLN A 732 -47.81 -18.73 11.23
C GLN A 732 -47.23 -17.97 10.01
N HIS A 733 -47.15 -16.64 10.08
CA HIS A 733 -46.54 -15.80 9.04
C HIS A 733 -45.07 -16.16 8.79
N ARG A 734 -44.27 -16.25 9.86
CA ARG A 734 -42.84 -16.65 9.77
C ARG A 734 -42.66 -18.04 9.18
N ARG A 735 -43.57 -18.97 9.49
CA ARG A 735 -43.52 -20.34 8.98
C ARG A 735 -43.78 -20.39 7.48
N ASN A 736 -44.82 -19.71 7.02
CA ASN A 736 -45.15 -19.63 5.60
C ASN A 736 -44.01 -18.98 4.81
N LEU A 737 -43.42 -17.91 5.35
CA LEU A 737 -42.26 -17.23 4.75
C LEU A 737 -41.05 -18.16 4.64
N ALA A 738 -40.75 -18.94 5.70
CA ALA A 738 -39.66 -19.89 5.70
C ALA A 738 -39.87 -21.05 4.71
N GLU A 739 -41.09 -21.56 4.59
CA GLU A 739 -41.45 -22.61 3.62
C GLU A 739 -41.37 -22.10 2.18
N MET A 740 -41.78 -20.85 1.93
CA MET A 740 -41.64 -20.21 0.62
C MET A 740 -40.17 -20.10 0.20
N ILE A 741 -39.29 -19.59 1.08
CA ILE A 741 -37.85 -19.46 0.79
C ILE A 741 -37.20 -20.84 0.59
N ALA A 742 -37.57 -21.83 1.40
CA ALA A 742 -37.06 -23.19 1.24
C ALA A 742 -37.52 -23.84 -0.09
N ALA A 743 -38.75 -23.57 -0.53
CA ALA A 743 -39.29 -24.05 -1.79
C ALA A 743 -38.65 -23.35 -3.00
N GLU A 744 -38.43 -22.03 -2.94
CA GLU A 744 -37.71 -21.26 -3.96
C GLU A 744 -36.30 -21.82 -4.21
N GLY A 745 -35.56 -22.09 -3.13
CA GLY A 745 -34.24 -22.69 -3.21
C GLY A 745 -34.24 -24.11 -3.78
N ALA A 746 -35.27 -24.91 -3.49
CA ALA A 746 -35.43 -26.24 -4.08
C ALA A 746 -35.80 -26.19 -5.58
N ALA A 747 -36.43 -25.11 -6.03
CA ALA A 747 -36.80 -24.88 -7.43
C ALA A 747 -35.65 -24.30 -8.30
N GLY A 748 -34.44 -24.15 -7.73
CA GLY A 748 -33.27 -23.64 -8.44
C GLY A 748 -33.19 -22.12 -8.56
N VAL A 749 -34.08 -21.38 -7.89
CA VAL A 749 -34.05 -19.92 -7.86
C VAL A 749 -33.26 -19.47 -6.63
N GLY A 750 -31.92 -19.42 -6.77
CA GLY A 750 -30.99 -18.96 -5.73
C GLY A 750 -30.37 -20.08 -4.88
N LYS A 751 -29.71 -19.70 -3.77
CA LYS A 751 -29.06 -20.65 -2.84
C LYS A 751 -30.13 -21.43 -2.07
N ALA A 752 -30.03 -22.77 -2.06
CA ALA A 752 -30.94 -23.64 -1.31
C ALA A 752 -30.51 -23.73 0.16
N TYR A 753 -31.40 -23.40 1.08
CA TYR A 753 -31.18 -23.52 2.53
C TYR A 753 -32.08 -24.60 3.14
N ASP A 754 -31.65 -25.19 4.25
CA ASP A 754 -32.54 -26.05 5.04
C ASP A 754 -33.66 -25.26 5.70
N LEU A 755 -34.84 -25.89 5.81
CA LEU A 755 -36.03 -25.28 6.41
C LEU A 755 -35.78 -24.78 7.84
N ALA A 756 -34.94 -25.49 8.59
CA ALA A 756 -34.54 -25.09 9.94
C ALA A 756 -33.88 -23.71 9.96
N TRP A 757 -32.96 -23.45 9.02
CA TRP A 757 -32.30 -22.17 8.85
C TRP A 757 -33.27 -21.09 8.38
N CYS A 758 -34.16 -21.41 7.44
CA CYS A 758 -35.20 -20.47 6.98
C CYS A 758 -36.10 -20.01 8.13
N VAL A 759 -36.49 -20.92 9.03
CA VAL A 759 -37.29 -20.59 10.22
C VAL A 759 -36.51 -19.71 11.20
N ALA A 760 -35.22 -20.02 11.43
CA ALA A 760 -34.37 -19.19 12.29
C ALA A 760 -34.16 -17.78 11.72
N GLY A 761 -33.96 -17.66 10.40
CA GLY A 761 -33.87 -16.38 9.71
C GLY A 761 -35.17 -15.58 9.80
N ALA A 762 -36.31 -16.22 9.58
CA ALA A 762 -37.63 -15.58 9.68
C ALA A 762 -37.92 -15.08 11.11
N GLU A 763 -37.42 -15.79 12.14
CA GLU A 763 -37.51 -15.35 13.53
C GLU A 763 -36.60 -14.16 13.83
N ALA A 764 -35.33 -14.21 13.39
CA ALA A 764 -34.35 -13.14 13.59
C ALA A 764 -34.72 -11.85 12.85
N ALA A 765 -35.31 -11.96 11.65
CA ALA A 765 -35.73 -10.84 10.81
C ALA A 765 -37.15 -10.33 11.14
N GLY A 766 -37.84 -10.92 12.12
CA GLY A 766 -39.18 -10.49 12.50
C GLY A 766 -40.30 -10.80 11.49
N GLY A 767 -40.02 -11.51 10.40
CA GLY A 767 -40.99 -11.83 9.34
C GLY A 767 -40.86 -11.00 8.06
N ASP A 768 -39.77 -10.25 7.89
CA ASP A 768 -39.42 -9.54 6.65
C ASP A 768 -38.65 -10.45 5.67
N LEU A 769 -39.02 -10.45 4.38
CA LEU A 769 -38.42 -11.32 3.36
C LEU A 769 -36.94 -10.99 3.07
N GLU A 770 -36.63 -9.72 2.80
CA GLU A 770 -35.28 -9.29 2.39
C GLU A 770 -34.27 -9.48 3.52
N LYS A 771 -34.61 -9.05 4.73
CA LYS A 771 -33.79 -9.25 5.93
C LYS A 771 -33.58 -10.73 6.25
N THR A 772 -34.58 -11.58 6.00
CA THR A 772 -34.42 -13.04 6.15
C THR A 772 -33.38 -13.59 5.17
N ARG A 773 -33.39 -13.14 3.91
CA ARG A 773 -32.39 -13.55 2.91
C ARG A 773 -30.98 -13.06 3.26
N GLU A 774 -30.83 -11.82 3.69
CA GLU A 774 -29.54 -11.28 4.15
C GLU A 774 -29.01 -12.05 5.36
N TRP A 775 -29.88 -12.39 6.30
CA TRP A 775 -29.50 -13.17 7.47
C TRP A 775 -29.06 -14.59 7.06
N LEU A 776 -29.80 -15.24 6.17
CA LEU A 776 -29.42 -16.56 5.65
C LEU A 776 -28.07 -16.54 4.94
N ALA A 777 -27.81 -15.52 4.13
CA ALA A 777 -26.53 -15.38 3.43
C ALA A 777 -25.34 -15.24 4.40
N LYS A 778 -25.54 -14.54 5.53
CA LYS A 778 -24.49 -14.29 6.54
C LYS A 778 -24.28 -15.45 7.50
N TRP A 779 -25.34 -16.20 7.83
CA TRP A 779 -25.33 -17.11 8.99
C TRP A 779 -25.65 -18.57 8.69
N ALA A 780 -26.27 -18.88 7.54
CA ALA A 780 -26.66 -20.24 7.20
C ALA A 780 -25.76 -20.85 6.11
N PRO A 781 -25.40 -22.14 6.22
CA PRO A 781 -24.80 -22.89 5.12
C PRO A 781 -25.84 -23.20 4.04
N ALA A 782 -25.48 -23.04 2.76
CA ALA A 782 -26.29 -23.55 1.67
C ALA A 782 -26.12 -25.07 1.54
N LYS A 783 -27.15 -25.76 1.03
CA LYS A 783 -27.11 -27.21 0.81
C LYS A 783 -25.98 -27.58 -0.14
N GLY A 784 -25.05 -28.41 0.34
CA GLY A 784 -23.89 -28.89 -0.43
C GLY A 784 -22.71 -27.91 -0.49
N GLU A 785 -22.75 -26.80 0.26
CA GLU A 785 -21.64 -25.85 0.34
C GLU A 785 -20.53 -26.42 1.24
N THR A 786 -19.35 -26.65 0.66
CA THR A 786 -18.12 -26.96 1.40
C THR A 786 -17.31 -25.69 1.63
N ALA A 787 -16.64 -25.59 2.77
CA ALA A 787 -15.73 -24.47 3.03
C ALA A 787 -14.67 -24.37 1.92
N SER A 788 -14.46 -23.16 1.37
CA SER A 788 -13.50 -22.87 0.30
C SER A 788 -12.16 -22.37 0.84
#